data_AF-A0A850A2N1-F1
#
_entry.id   AF-A0A850A2N1-F1
#
_cell.length_a   1.000
_cell.length_b   1.000
_cell.length_c   1.000
_cell.angle_alpha   90.00
_cell.angle_beta   90.00
_cell.angle_gamma   90.00
#
_symmetry.space_group_name_H-M   'P 1'
#
loop_
_entity.id
_entity.type
_entity.pdbx_description
1 polymer ?
#
loop_
_entity_poly.entity_id
_entity_poly.type
_entity_poly.pdbx_seq_one_letter_code
_entity_poly.pdbx_strand_id
1 'polypeptide(L)'
;MRLLAAIGVLSVAPRAAAQVDAIAEKREPPAAGGSSAASPETTRELHHFDFNERALGNLEDTPMFWEAVRSAGFPTFAVGEFDVGVGRSAPPSFRLTSSGRNVAYAYRGPATPVRPRRSYRINGFVRTEGVIHARVVLSAYYVNAEREPLEETLTQSVWLADDGGKKEWREVHLLMPAAPTEAHSIELMLALLQEETWDRSPQRQGHVAFKDVSARVWLDDVSIHVLPTVDVIAGNEMNVFEAGDPSGIEFVVNTFDEAGADCSLEVFDVEGTVVHSEMAARGGRAGAKSLRILPQAFPPGAYRAVLRVSVEGEALSQWERTFVTLARQRQDRPVSAARSFGMALDPGDRAPLRLEADLLIAQGVRSAKLPLWPRSRGADVQDPLASGSQLGTDASLLRLVRSGFHLTGVFSGIPDRIAEEAGAYPPSLPELLNTDAAGWRRDLEDVVAPNATVISAWQAGQDGDFDLLLSGGLPTATQHLREEMNRFLSSPILSVPEATSLDRAPTEGDRERTCLTIGREVGGAHLAGQVARFEKVFGEGIDVFLPGDGDGAYERLPALARWAQRVVLARHAATGTVYVPQTWGVAPGDGAVVPRETFVLLRTITDVIADAKAGPAVKFGQSAKALVFVEGDRASVALWDEGAGYQGREHVIQVGDPDAVVDLWGRQSAPEMTDDGRLKVTLTTMPVLVEGAEAWTFAFVDRIRFEPATLPFSIEPQSRTLELGNPTGRAMAGTVEIGTPPEWEARPASFRFDVPPGGSVGYPVELRYPSAASAGVKKLAVKVTVDGPKARVFETEVPLELGIAGLEVWGTAFRRGNSILVRHVVHNRTAEKLSFRGFAATAGRPRQYRNILDISPGQTRVEEYAFPAMPREADRVVRLGLRELNGPRIHNLDVAAP
;
A
#
# COMPACT_ATOMS: atom_id res chain seq x y z
N MET A 1 0.37 -8.06 -32.32
CA MET A 1 -0.78 -8.79 -32.92
C MET A 1 -1.71 -7.96 -33.81
N ARG A 2 -2.57 -7.05 -33.30
CA ARG A 2 -3.71 -6.52 -34.09
C ARG A 2 -3.37 -5.53 -35.22
N LEU A 3 -2.20 -4.90 -35.19
CA LEU A 3 -1.68 -4.10 -36.31
C LEU A 3 -1.20 -5.02 -37.46
N LEU A 4 -0.45 -6.09 -37.16
CA LEU A 4 -0.03 -7.10 -38.15
C LEU A 4 -1.24 -7.80 -38.81
N ALA A 5 -2.30 -8.05 -38.03
CA ALA A 5 -3.59 -8.55 -38.54
C ALA A 5 -4.33 -7.55 -39.45
N ALA A 6 -4.36 -6.26 -39.08
CA ALA A 6 -4.89 -5.20 -39.94
C ALA A 6 -4.01 -4.97 -41.20
N ILE A 7 -2.73 -5.34 -41.13
CA ILE A 7 -1.73 -5.23 -42.19
C ILE A 7 -1.59 -6.56 -42.98
N GLY A 8 -2.52 -7.52 -42.82
CA GLY A 8 -2.61 -8.73 -43.68
C GLY A 8 -1.34 -9.57 -43.82
N VAL A 9 -0.41 -9.49 -42.85
CA VAL A 9 0.82 -10.33 -42.84
C VAL A 9 0.47 -11.82 -42.58
N LEU A 10 -0.74 -12.10 -42.09
CA LEU A 10 -1.29 -13.42 -41.76
C LEU A 10 -1.81 -14.26 -42.95
N SER A 11 -1.41 -13.97 -44.19
CA SER A 11 -1.90 -14.72 -45.38
C SER A 11 -0.81 -15.60 -45.99
N VAL A 12 -0.62 -16.82 -45.48
CA VAL A 12 0.11 -17.88 -46.19
C VAL A 12 -0.88 -18.91 -46.72
N ALA A 13 -1.08 -18.92 -48.04
CA ALA A 13 -1.52 -20.11 -48.76
C ALA A 13 -0.27 -20.90 -49.19
N PRO A 14 -0.25 -22.23 -49.10
CA PRO A 14 0.94 -23.03 -49.39
C PRO A 14 1.26 -22.98 -50.89
N ARG A 15 2.47 -22.52 -51.26
CA ARG A 15 2.98 -22.65 -52.63
C ARG A 15 3.76 -23.95 -52.76
N ALA A 16 3.34 -24.77 -53.73
CA ALA A 16 3.87 -26.08 -54.04
C ALA A 16 5.38 -26.04 -54.36
N ALA A 17 6.10 -27.04 -53.82
CA ALA A 17 7.50 -27.31 -54.09
C ALA A 17 7.73 -27.63 -55.59
N ALA A 18 8.68 -26.96 -56.20
CA ALA A 18 9.30 -27.38 -57.46
C ALA A 18 10.79 -27.63 -57.23
N GLN A 19 11.15 -28.88 -57.44
CA GLN A 19 12.46 -29.50 -57.30
C GLN A 19 13.32 -29.14 -58.53
N VAL A 20 14.53 -28.62 -58.34
CA VAL A 20 15.59 -28.65 -59.36
C VAL A 20 16.92 -28.96 -58.68
N ASP A 21 17.46 -30.13 -59.01
CA ASP A 21 18.80 -30.58 -58.66
C ASP A 21 19.88 -29.91 -59.53
N ALA A 22 21.00 -29.63 -58.85
CA ALA A 22 22.41 -29.67 -59.28
C ALA A 22 22.87 -29.05 -60.62
N ILE A 23 23.91 -28.21 -60.55
CA ILE A 23 25.24 -28.41 -61.17
C ILE A 23 26.22 -27.42 -60.51
N ALA A 24 27.18 -27.94 -59.73
CA ALA A 24 28.31 -27.18 -59.21
C ALA A 24 29.54 -27.55 -60.06
N GLU A 25 29.89 -26.69 -61.03
CA GLU A 25 31.13 -26.82 -61.79
C GLU A 25 32.22 -25.92 -61.19
N LYS A 26 33.34 -26.57 -60.90
CA LYS A 26 34.56 -26.08 -60.27
C LYS A 26 35.40 -25.31 -61.30
N ARG A 27 35.60 -23.99 -61.12
CA ARG A 27 36.67 -23.23 -61.78
C ARG A 27 37.26 -22.16 -60.85
N GLU A 28 38.53 -22.34 -60.51
CA GLU A 28 39.51 -21.34 -60.06
C GLU A 28 40.63 -21.25 -61.14
N PRO A 29 41.55 -20.26 -61.16
CA PRO A 29 41.52 -18.83 -60.77
C PRO A 29 42.19 -17.95 -61.89
N PRO A 30 42.51 -16.63 -61.72
CA PRO A 30 43.72 -16.21 -61.00
C PRO A 30 43.62 -14.89 -60.21
N ALA A 31 44.59 -14.71 -59.30
CA ALA A 31 44.77 -13.60 -58.38
C ALA A 31 45.28 -12.29 -59.04
N ALA A 32 44.87 -11.14 -58.49
CA ALA A 32 45.73 -10.11 -57.89
C ALA A 32 45.02 -8.74 -57.84
N GLY A 33 45.04 -8.09 -56.67
CA GLY A 33 44.69 -6.67 -56.54
C GLY A 33 44.11 -6.35 -55.17
N GLY A 34 44.97 -5.97 -54.23
CA GLY A 34 44.60 -5.69 -52.84
C GLY A 34 43.64 -4.52 -52.69
N SER A 35 42.58 -4.75 -51.91
CA SER A 35 42.07 -3.78 -50.96
C SER A 35 41.61 -4.58 -49.75
N SER A 36 42.10 -4.16 -48.58
CA SER A 36 41.86 -4.77 -47.28
C SER A 36 40.36 -4.90 -47.00
N ALA A 37 39.83 -6.10 -47.16
CA ALA A 37 38.55 -6.47 -46.55
C ALA A 37 38.78 -6.48 -45.04
N ALA A 38 38.28 -5.46 -44.37
CA ALA A 38 38.17 -5.45 -42.92
C ALA A 38 37.28 -6.64 -42.51
N SER A 39 37.80 -7.47 -41.61
CA SER A 39 37.02 -8.41 -40.81
C SER A 39 35.83 -7.68 -40.15
N PRO A 40 34.69 -8.35 -39.87
CA PRO A 40 33.59 -7.73 -39.14
C PRO A 40 33.98 -7.55 -37.67
N GLU A 41 34.73 -6.48 -37.39
CA GLU A 41 35.16 -6.06 -36.06
C GLU A 41 33.98 -5.42 -35.31
N THR A 42 33.54 -6.10 -34.24
CA THR A 42 33.19 -5.52 -32.92
C THR A 42 32.61 -4.10 -32.88
N THR A 43 31.53 -3.82 -33.60
CA THR A 43 30.78 -2.56 -33.47
C THR A 43 29.42 -2.85 -32.79
N ARG A 44 29.04 -2.06 -31.78
CA ARG A 44 27.78 -2.21 -31.03
C ARG A 44 26.54 -1.79 -31.79
N GLU A 45 26.74 -0.90 -32.75
CA GLU A 45 25.76 -0.56 -33.76
C GLU A 45 25.65 -1.75 -34.71
N LEU A 46 24.49 -2.40 -34.71
CA LEU A 46 24.17 -3.49 -35.62
C LEU A 46 24.00 -2.96 -37.04
N HIS A 47 23.29 -1.84 -37.18
CA HIS A 47 23.02 -1.21 -38.46
C HIS A 47 22.59 0.26 -38.30
N HIS A 48 22.89 1.08 -39.30
CA HIS A 48 22.45 2.47 -39.38
C HIS A 48 21.90 2.80 -40.77
N PHE A 49 20.73 3.44 -40.79
CA PHE A 49 20.05 3.94 -41.97
C PHE A 49 20.13 5.46 -41.97
N ASP A 50 21.08 6.00 -42.73
CA ASP A 50 21.20 7.43 -43.06
C ASP A 50 20.47 7.78 -44.38
N PHE A 51 19.90 6.77 -45.04
CA PHE A 51 19.20 6.83 -46.32
C PHE A 51 20.03 7.40 -47.50
N ASN A 52 21.33 7.64 -47.32
CA ASN A 52 22.22 8.14 -48.37
C ASN A 52 22.80 6.99 -49.22
N GLU A 53 21.92 6.34 -49.96
CA GLU A 53 22.24 5.06 -50.61
C GLU A 53 22.75 5.19 -52.04
N ARG A 54 22.90 6.41 -52.57
CA ARG A 54 23.38 6.64 -53.95
C ARG A 54 24.82 6.11 -54.12
N ALA A 55 25.66 6.29 -53.11
CA ALA A 55 27.02 5.74 -53.09
C ALA A 55 27.04 4.20 -53.01
N LEU A 56 25.97 3.60 -52.50
CA LEU A 56 25.77 2.14 -52.42
C LEU A 56 25.16 1.55 -53.70
N GLY A 57 24.96 2.38 -54.74
CA GLY A 57 24.44 1.94 -56.04
C GLY A 57 22.91 1.85 -56.12
N ASN A 58 22.16 2.35 -55.14
CA ASN A 58 20.70 2.39 -55.24
C ASN A 58 20.26 3.50 -56.21
N LEU A 59 19.78 3.11 -57.40
CA LEU A 59 19.24 4.04 -58.40
C LEU A 59 17.73 4.23 -58.30
N GLU A 60 17.05 3.45 -57.46
CA GLU A 60 15.59 3.54 -57.25
C GLU A 60 15.20 4.81 -56.47
N ASP A 61 13.91 5.14 -56.50
CA ASP A 61 13.34 6.26 -55.73
C ASP A 61 12.98 5.85 -54.28
N THR A 62 13.02 4.55 -53.97
CA THR A 62 12.78 3.99 -52.63
C THR A 62 14.08 3.53 -51.97
N PRO A 63 14.19 3.63 -50.63
CA PRO A 63 15.29 3.03 -49.90
C PRO A 63 15.46 1.52 -50.13
N MET A 64 16.69 1.07 -50.08
CA MET A 64 17.09 -0.29 -50.39
C MET A 64 16.44 -1.26 -49.39
N PHE A 65 15.77 -2.27 -49.92
CA PHE A 65 15.01 -3.27 -49.15
C PHE A 65 13.82 -2.74 -48.34
N TRP A 66 13.42 -1.48 -48.51
CA TRP A 66 12.16 -0.98 -47.96
C TRP A 66 11.02 -1.26 -48.94
N GLU A 67 10.17 -2.21 -48.59
CA GLU A 67 9.07 -2.66 -49.43
C GLU A 67 7.74 -2.05 -48.98
N ALA A 68 6.92 -1.64 -49.94
CA ALA A 68 5.57 -1.16 -49.66
C ALA A 68 4.70 -2.31 -49.13
N VAL A 69 3.98 -2.06 -48.05
CA VAL A 69 2.99 -2.98 -47.48
C VAL A 69 1.73 -2.97 -48.36
N ARG A 70 1.27 -4.13 -48.85
CA ARG A 70 0.20 -4.26 -49.86
C ARG A 70 -1.07 -5.01 -49.39
N SER A 71 -1.36 -5.00 -48.10
CA SER A 71 -2.49 -5.71 -47.52
C SER A 71 -3.82 -4.94 -47.58
N ALA A 72 -4.91 -5.58 -47.12
CA ALA A 72 -6.18 -4.90 -46.90
C ALA A 72 -5.98 -3.64 -46.04
N GLY A 73 -6.50 -2.50 -46.51
CA GLY A 73 -6.31 -1.20 -45.86
C GLY A 73 -5.13 -0.35 -46.38
N PHE A 74 -4.22 -0.92 -47.17
CA PHE A 74 -3.05 -0.23 -47.73
C PHE A 74 -3.10 -0.25 -49.27
N PRO A 75 -3.41 0.88 -49.93
CA PRO A 75 -3.60 0.92 -51.37
C PRO A 75 -2.28 0.82 -52.14
N THR A 76 -2.35 0.28 -53.36
CA THR A 76 -1.19 0.14 -54.26
C THR A 76 -0.60 1.47 -54.74
N PHE A 77 -1.39 2.55 -54.72
CA PHE A 77 -0.98 3.89 -55.14
C PHE A 77 -0.34 4.73 -54.02
N ALA A 78 -0.24 4.20 -52.79
CA ALA A 78 0.51 4.86 -51.74
C ALA A 78 2.02 4.81 -52.05
N VAL A 79 2.70 5.96 -51.92
CA VAL A 79 4.11 6.12 -52.33
C VAL A 79 4.96 6.50 -51.12
N GLY A 80 6.04 5.74 -50.93
CA GLY A 80 7.21 6.12 -50.16
C GLY A 80 8.36 6.38 -51.13
N GLU A 81 9.16 7.42 -50.89
CA GLU A 81 10.27 7.82 -51.76
C GLU A 81 11.34 8.60 -50.98
N PHE A 82 12.51 8.78 -51.56
CA PHE A 82 13.53 9.68 -51.03
C PHE A 82 13.13 11.14 -51.19
N ASP A 83 13.39 11.94 -50.15
CA ASP A 83 13.37 13.40 -50.23
C ASP A 83 14.81 13.94 -50.20
N VAL A 84 15.36 14.27 -51.37
CA VAL A 84 16.73 14.78 -51.52
C VAL A 84 16.91 16.21 -50.99
N GLY A 85 15.82 16.91 -50.65
CA GLY A 85 15.86 18.25 -50.09
C GLY A 85 15.72 18.30 -48.57
N VAL A 86 15.37 17.18 -47.93
CA VAL A 86 15.06 17.10 -46.50
C VAL A 86 15.86 15.96 -45.87
N GLY A 87 16.59 16.27 -44.80
CA GLY A 87 17.28 15.30 -43.94
C GLY A 87 17.44 15.89 -42.55
N ARG A 88 17.75 15.06 -41.56
CA ARG A 88 18.11 15.49 -40.22
C ARG A 88 19.58 15.85 -40.15
N SER A 89 20.45 14.87 -40.36
CA SER A 89 21.91 15.08 -40.36
C SER A 89 22.38 15.57 -41.73
N ALA A 90 21.94 14.92 -42.80
CA ALA A 90 22.09 15.36 -44.18
C ALA A 90 21.00 14.72 -45.06
N PRO A 91 20.51 15.37 -46.13
CA PRO A 91 19.63 14.71 -47.09
C PRO A 91 20.36 13.57 -47.85
N PRO A 92 19.64 12.56 -48.37
CA PRO A 92 18.19 12.41 -48.41
C PRO A 92 17.59 11.70 -47.18
N SER A 93 16.29 11.89 -46.92
CA SER A 93 15.52 11.10 -45.93
C SER A 93 14.38 10.30 -46.56
N PHE A 94 13.82 9.32 -45.84
CA PHE A 94 12.74 8.49 -46.35
C PHE A 94 11.36 9.10 -46.05
N ARG A 95 10.60 9.43 -47.10
CA ARG A 95 9.30 10.12 -47.01
C ARG A 95 8.13 9.20 -47.37
N LEU A 96 7.06 9.20 -46.56
CA LEU A 96 5.75 8.65 -46.94
C LEU A 96 4.73 9.77 -47.15
N THR A 97 3.90 9.66 -48.18
CA THR A 97 2.79 10.59 -48.44
C THR A 97 1.44 9.88 -48.45
N SER A 98 0.54 10.28 -47.56
CA SER A 98 -0.85 9.82 -47.54
C SER A 98 -1.70 10.61 -48.54
N SER A 99 -2.51 9.92 -49.33
CA SER A 99 -3.62 10.49 -50.12
C SER A 99 -4.98 10.15 -49.49
N GLY A 100 -5.09 10.28 -48.16
CA GLY A 100 -6.30 9.99 -47.38
C GLY A 100 -6.48 8.51 -47.07
N ARG A 101 -5.40 7.73 -47.16
CA ARG A 101 -5.37 6.28 -46.92
C ARG A 101 -4.12 5.95 -46.10
N ASN A 102 -4.07 4.73 -45.56
CA ASN A 102 -2.91 4.27 -44.81
C ASN A 102 -1.73 4.03 -45.75
N VAL A 103 -0.53 4.33 -45.29
CA VAL A 103 0.72 4.06 -46.01
C VAL A 103 1.69 3.41 -45.05
N ALA A 104 2.32 2.30 -45.45
CA ALA A 104 3.37 1.67 -44.66
C ALA A 104 4.44 1.05 -45.55
N TYR A 105 5.67 1.11 -45.08
CA TYR A 105 6.82 0.45 -45.68
C TYR A 105 7.57 -0.33 -44.62
N ALA A 106 8.03 -1.52 -44.97
CA ALA A 106 8.78 -2.41 -44.10
C ALA A 106 10.16 -2.71 -44.68
N TYR A 107 11.19 -2.64 -43.84
CA TYR A 107 12.54 -3.05 -44.20
C TYR A 107 12.67 -4.58 -44.13
N ARG A 108 13.10 -5.19 -45.23
CA ARG A 108 13.22 -6.66 -45.41
C ARG A 108 14.62 -7.10 -45.88
N GLY A 109 15.61 -6.26 -45.62
CA GLY A 109 16.99 -6.49 -46.02
C GLY A 109 17.75 -7.40 -45.05
N PRO A 110 18.92 -7.93 -45.46
CA PRO A 110 19.71 -8.86 -44.65
C PRO A 110 20.57 -8.17 -43.58
N ALA A 111 20.55 -6.84 -43.48
CA ALA A 111 21.54 -6.08 -42.70
C ALA A 111 21.22 -5.96 -41.21
N THR A 112 20.16 -6.61 -40.73
CA THR A 112 19.71 -6.56 -39.33
C THR A 112 19.71 -7.95 -38.65
N PRO A 113 20.76 -8.79 -38.79
CA PRO A 113 20.79 -10.12 -38.21
C PRO A 113 20.85 -10.04 -36.68
N VAL A 114 20.07 -10.87 -35.99
CA VAL A 114 20.03 -10.91 -34.54
C VAL A 114 20.55 -12.23 -34.00
N ARG A 115 20.89 -12.22 -32.71
CA ARG A 115 21.28 -13.42 -31.98
C ARG A 115 20.23 -13.69 -30.91
N PRO A 116 19.86 -14.96 -30.69
CA PRO A 116 18.98 -15.36 -29.61
C PRO A 116 19.38 -14.81 -28.25
N ARG A 117 18.37 -14.54 -27.43
CA ARG A 117 18.44 -14.05 -26.05
C ARG A 117 19.12 -12.69 -25.86
N ARG A 118 19.17 -11.87 -26.91
CA ARG A 118 19.72 -10.51 -26.84
C ARG A 118 18.64 -9.45 -26.99
N SER A 119 18.81 -8.34 -26.30
CA SER A 119 17.93 -7.18 -26.41
C SER A 119 18.56 -6.11 -27.31
N TYR A 120 17.69 -5.36 -28.01
CA TYR A 120 18.12 -4.37 -28.99
C TYR A 120 17.38 -3.05 -28.78
N ARG A 121 18.08 -1.94 -28.98
CA ARG A 121 17.51 -0.59 -28.96
C ARG A 121 17.53 -0.01 -30.37
N ILE A 122 16.39 0.44 -30.86
CA ILE A 122 16.27 1.11 -32.15
C ILE A 122 15.99 2.58 -31.87
N ASN A 123 16.84 3.47 -32.36
CA ASN A 123 16.63 4.91 -32.31
C ASN A 123 16.42 5.43 -33.73
N GLY A 124 15.59 6.44 -33.92
CA GLY A 124 15.40 7.08 -35.22
C GLY A 124 14.74 8.44 -35.07
N PHE A 125 14.68 9.19 -36.16
CA PHE A 125 14.11 10.53 -36.14
C PHE A 125 12.97 10.64 -37.13
N VAL A 126 11.85 11.16 -36.63
CA VAL A 126 10.62 11.30 -37.39
C VAL A 126 10.20 12.76 -37.45
N ARG A 127 9.89 13.23 -38.65
CA ARG A 127 9.29 14.54 -38.90
C ARG A 127 7.93 14.36 -39.56
N THR A 128 6.94 15.14 -39.15
CA THR A 128 5.57 15.07 -39.67
C THR A 128 5.15 16.40 -40.26
N GLU A 129 4.28 16.39 -41.28
CA GLU A 129 3.64 17.58 -41.82
C GLU A 129 2.21 17.25 -42.25
N GLY A 130 1.21 18.00 -41.76
CA GLY A 130 -0.19 17.81 -42.13
C GLY A 130 -0.82 16.53 -41.55
N VAL A 131 -0.28 16.01 -40.45
CA VAL A 131 -0.75 14.81 -39.72
C VAL A 131 -1.61 15.26 -38.54
N ILE A 132 -2.88 15.59 -38.79
CA ILE A 132 -3.81 16.14 -37.79
C ILE A 132 -4.59 15.00 -37.12
N HIS A 133 -5.29 14.19 -37.92
CA HIS A 133 -6.12 13.07 -37.48
C HIS A 133 -5.43 11.71 -37.67
N ALA A 134 -4.52 11.61 -38.64
CA ALA A 134 -3.67 10.46 -38.82
C ALA A 134 -2.60 10.37 -37.73
N ARG A 135 -1.96 9.21 -37.60
CA ARG A 135 -0.82 9.01 -36.70
C ARG A 135 0.29 8.24 -37.39
N VAL A 136 1.52 8.62 -37.05
CA VAL A 136 2.73 7.92 -37.47
C VAL A 136 3.18 7.01 -36.36
N VAL A 137 3.61 5.81 -36.71
CA VAL A 137 4.23 4.87 -35.79
C VAL A 137 5.40 4.16 -36.48
N LEU A 138 6.54 4.09 -35.80
CA LEU A 138 7.63 3.18 -36.14
C LEU A 138 7.41 1.91 -35.33
N SER A 139 7.44 0.76 -35.98
CA SER A 139 7.26 -0.56 -35.35
C SER A 139 8.43 -1.46 -35.69
N ALA A 140 8.74 -2.41 -34.82
CA ALA A 140 9.77 -3.40 -35.04
C ALA A 140 9.35 -4.76 -34.46
N TYR A 141 9.74 -5.84 -35.13
CA TYR A 141 9.50 -7.22 -34.68
C TYR A 141 10.62 -8.15 -35.17
N TYR A 142 10.77 -9.30 -34.52
CA TYR A 142 11.68 -10.34 -34.99
C TYR A 142 11.03 -11.20 -36.07
N VAL A 143 11.84 -11.72 -36.98
CA VAL A 143 11.43 -12.75 -37.95
C VAL A 143 12.30 -14.00 -37.80
N ASN A 144 11.74 -15.17 -38.11
CA ASN A 144 12.47 -16.44 -38.11
C ASN A 144 13.34 -16.62 -39.37
N ALA A 145 14.02 -17.77 -39.50
CA ALA A 145 14.87 -18.07 -40.65
C ALA A 145 14.08 -18.14 -41.98
N GLU A 146 12.80 -18.49 -41.91
CA GLU A 146 11.83 -18.52 -43.01
C GLU A 146 11.23 -17.13 -43.32
N ARG A 147 11.63 -16.08 -42.58
CA ARG A 147 11.10 -14.70 -42.64
C ARG A 147 9.64 -14.56 -42.22
N GLU A 148 9.14 -15.46 -41.39
CA GLU A 148 7.84 -15.32 -40.75
C GLU A 148 7.96 -14.45 -39.49
N PRO A 149 7.03 -13.52 -39.24
CA PRO A 149 7.07 -12.63 -38.08
C PRO A 149 6.75 -13.37 -36.78
N LEU A 150 7.54 -13.07 -35.74
CA LEU A 150 7.28 -13.48 -34.36
C LEU A 150 6.40 -12.41 -33.69
N GLU A 151 5.08 -12.57 -33.79
CA GLU A 151 4.10 -11.51 -33.53
C GLU A 151 4.09 -10.99 -32.08
N GLU A 152 4.43 -11.86 -31.13
CA GLU A 152 4.58 -11.57 -29.71
C GLU A 152 5.73 -10.61 -29.41
N THR A 153 6.62 -10.37 -30.39
CA THR A 153 7.79 -9.50 -30.24
C THR A 153 7.63 -8.11 -30.85
N LEU A 154 6.41 -7.79 -31.31
CA LEU A 154 6.10 -6.49 -31.91
C LEU A 154 6.20 -5.36 -30.87
N THR A 155 7.19 -4.49 -31.04
CA THR A 155 7.31 -3.22 -30.30
C THR A 155 6.92 -2.05 -31.20
N GLN A 156 6.32 -1.01 -30.61
CA GLN A 156 5.93 0.21 -31.33
C GLN A 156 6.47 1.46 -30.61
N SER A 157 6.78 2.49 -31.39
CA SER A 157 7.06 3.82 -30.87
C SER A 157 5.79 4.47 -30.32
N VAL A 158 5.96 5.59 -29.61
CA VAL A 158 4.85 6.52 -29.39
C VAL A 158 4.23 6.93 -30.73
N TRP A 159 2.92 7.14 -30.71
CA TRP A 159 2.14 7.52 -31.87
C TRP A 159 2.25 9.02 -32.09
N LEU A 160 2.83 9.43 -33.22
CA LEU A 160 3.14 10.83 -33.50
C LEU A 160 2.07 11.49 -34.37
N ALA A 161 1.72 12.73 -34.01
CA ALA A 161 0.91 13.66 -34.80
C ALA A 161 1.67 14.96 -35.03
N ASP A 162 1.17 15.84 -35.88
CA ASP A 162 1.78 17.15 -36.12
C ASP A 162 1.73 18.05 -34.87
N ASP A 163 2.83 18.75 -34.55
CA ASP A 163 2.94 19.59 -33.34
C ASP A 163 2.58 21.06 -33.67
N GLY A 164 1.34 21.28 -34.10
CA GLY A 164 0.84 22.62 -34.39
C GLY A 164 1.59 23.34 -35.53
N GLY A 165 2.14 22.58 -36.49
CA GLY A 165 2.82 23.10 -37.68
C GLY A 165 4.32 23.36 -37.52
N LYS A 166 4.92 22.99 -36.38
CA LYS A 166 6.38 23.00 -36.22
C LYS A 166 7.01 21.87 -37.03
N LYS A 167 7.87 22.23 -37.98
CA LYS A 167 8.57 21.31 -38.88
C LYS A 167 9.86 20.73 -38.25
N GLU A 168 9.76 20.27 -37.01
CA GLU A 168 10.90 19.77 -36.22
C GLU A 168 11.03 18.25 -36.32
N TRP A 169 12.27 17.75 -36.28
CA TRP A 169 12.58 16.33 -36.15
C TRP A 169 12.40 15.90 -34.69
N ARG A 170 11.68 14.80 -34.47
CA ARG A 170 11.47 14.20 -33.14
C ARG A 170 12.13 12.85 -33.06
N GLU A 171 12.86 12.62 -31.98
CA GLU A 171 13.45 11.32 -31.71
C GLU A 171 12.35 10.30 -31.33
N VAL A 172 12.46 9.10 -31.90
CA VAL A 172 11.68 7.93 -31.52
C VAL A 172 12.65 6.82 -31.13
N HIS A 173 12.31 6.08 -30.08
CA HIS A 173 13.08 4.91 -29.66
C HIS A 173 12.16 3.71 -29.45
N LEU A 174 12.66 2.52 -29.75
CA LEU A 174 12.03 1.24 -29.45
C LEU A 174 13.00 0.37 -28.66
N LEU A 175 12.51 -0.24 -27.59
CA LEU A 175 13.22 -1.28 -26.86
C LEU A 175 12.64 -2.64 -27.26
N MET A 176 13.42 -3.45 -27.96
CA MET A 176 13.01 -4.79 -28.36
C MET A 176 13.08 -5.74 -27.15
N PRO A 177 12.12 -6.68 -27.00
CA PRO A 177 12.26 -7.77 -26.03
C PRO A 177 13.49 -8.63 -26.35
N ALA A 178 13.90 -9.50 -25.44
CA ALA A 178 14.99 -10.43 -25.73
C ALA A 178 14.62 -11.33 -26.91
N ALA A 179 15.50 -11.42 -27.91
CA ALA A 179 15.27 -12.18 -29.13
C ALA A 179 14.94 -13.67 -28.81
N PRO A 180 13.80 -14.22 -29.28
CA PRO A 180 13.50 -15.65 -29.17
C PRO A 180 14.58 -16.54 -29.81
N THR A 181 14.54 -17.85 -29.51
CA THR A 181 15.55 -18.78 -30.04
C THR A 181 15.44 -18.94 -31.56
N GLU A 182 14.23 -18.87 -32.10
CA GLU A 182 14.00 -18.85 -33.56
C GLU A 182 14.27 -17.50 -34.25
N ALA A 183 14.56 -16.42 -33.52
CA ALA A 183 14.75 -15.10 -34.12
C ALA A 183 16.03 -15.00 -34.96
N HIS A 184 15.89 -14.55 -36.21
CA HIS A 184 16.96 -14.45 -37.20
C HIS A 184 17.34 -13.00 -37.53
N SER A 185 16.37 -12.11 -37.73
CA SER A 185 16.60 -10.68 -38.00
C SER A 185 15.51 -9.78 -37.43
N ILE A 186 15.76 -8.47 -37.37
CA ILE A 186 14.74 -7.45 -37.04
C ILE A 186 14.18 -6.87 -38.33
N GLU A 187 12.85 -6.85 -38.46
CA GLU A 187 12.16 -6.04 -39.47
C GLU A 187 11.65 -4.75 -38.85
N LEU A 188 11.89 -3.63 -39.54
CA LEU A 188 11.38 -2.31 -39.17
C LEU A 188 10.20 -1.95 -40.07
N MET A 189 9.20 -1.29 -39.53
CA MET A 189 8.05 -0.81 -40.30
C MET A 189 7.68 0.60 -39.90
N LEU A 190 7.68 1.51 -40.87
CA LEU A 190 7.14 2.86 -40.72
C LEU A 190 5.73 2.89 -41.27
N ALA A 191 4.75 3.32 -40.47
CA ALA A 191 3.36 3.41 -40.88
C ALA A 191 2.76 4.79 -40.58
N LEU A 192 2.02 5.33 -41.55
CA LEU A 192 1.14 6.49 -41.45
C LEU A 192 -0.31 6.00 -41.57
N LEU A 193 -1.05 6.07 -40.46
CA LEU A 193 -2.36 5.42 -40.28
C LEU A 193 -3.46 6.48 -40.08
N GLN A 194 -4.57 6.33 -40.79
CA GLN A 194 -5.76 7.18 -40.64
C GLN A 194 -6.55 6.84 -39.37
N GLU A 195 -7.35 7.79 -38.89
CA GLU A 195 -8.14 7.71 -37.63
C GLU A 195 -8.87 6.37 -37.46
N GLU A 196 -9.57 5.93 -38.51
CA GLU A 196 -10.34 4.67 -38.56
C GLU A 196 -9.52 3.41 -38.23
N THR A 197 -8.19 3.47 -38.38
CA THR A 197 -7.30 2.32 -38.19
C THR A 197 -6.72 2.27 -36.78
N TRP A 198 -6.50 3.44 -36.16
CA TRP A 198 -5.80 3.54 -34.89
C TRP A 198 -6.68 3.90 -33.70
N ASP A 199 -7.69 4.75 -33.88
CA ASP A 199 -8.62 5.08 -32.81
C ASP A 199 -9.72 4.01 -32.75
N ARG A 200 -9.69 3.18 -31.71
CA ARG A 200 -10.65 2.12 -31.44
C ARG A 200 -11.56 2.43 -30.26
N SER A 201 -11.56 3.67 -29.80
CA SER A 201 -12.44 4.11 -28.73
C SER A 201 -13.90 3.86 -29.12
N PRO A 202 -14.80 3.53 -28.17
CA PRO A 202 -16.21 3.31 -28.48
C PRO A 202 -16.80 4.53 -29.18
N GLN A 203 -17.06 4.42 -30.48
CA GLN A 203 -17.58 5.54 -31.26
C GLN A 203 -19.09 5.66 -31.07
N ARG A 204 -19.57 6.90 -30.89
CA ARG A 204 -21.00 7.19 -30.82
C ARG A 204 -21.65 6.95 -32.20
N GLN A 205 -22.92 6.60 -32.20
CA GLN A 205 -23.71 6.48 -33.42
C GLN A 205 -23.69 7.81 -34.20
N GLY A 206 -23.24 7.79 -35.47
CA GLY A 206 -23.10 8.99 -36.32
C GLY A 206 -21.72 9.67 -36.32
N HIS A 207 -20.68 9.05 -35.75
CA HIS A 207 -19.30 9.56 -35.84
C HIS A 207 -18.81 9.65 -37.29
N VAL A 208 -18.20 10.78 -37.65
CA VAL A 208 -17.55 11.02 -38.95
C VAL A 208 -16.04 10.93 -38.75
N ALA A 209 -15.41 9.93 -39.35
CA ALA A 209 -13.96 9.79 -39.30
C ALA A 209 -13.30 10.81 -40.23
N PHE A 210 -12.30 11.52 -39.71
CA PHE A 210 -11.54 12.50 -40.47
C PHE A 210 -10.33 11.83 -41.14
N LYS A 211 -9.99 12.29 -42.35
CA LYS A 211 -8.89 11.75 -43.15
C LYS A 211 -7.92 12.83 -43.57
N ASP A 212 -6.64 12.59 -43.33
CA ASP A 212 -5.58 13.50 -43.74
C ASP A 212 -5.10 13.14 -45.16
N VAL A 213 -5.56 13.94 -46.12
CA VAL A 213 -5.32 13.72 -47.56
C VAL A 213 -3.96 14.20 -48.07
N SER A 214 -3.23 14.98 -47.25
CA SER A 214 -1.92 15.56 -47.60
C SER A 214 -0.89 15.31 -46.50
N ALA A 215 -1.15 14.35 -45.61
CA ALA A 215 -0.23 14.01 -44.52
C ALA A 215 1.07 13.43 -45.07
N ARG A 216 2.20 13.96 -44.57
CA ARG A 216 3.55 13.53 -44.91
C ARG A 216 4.34 13.20 -43.67
N VAL A 217 5.22 12.22 -43.79
CA VAL A 217 6.17 11.83 -42.74
C VAL A 217 7.52 11.57 -43.36
N TRP A 218 8.58 12.00 -42.68
CA TRP A 218 9.97 11.66 -43.00
C TRP A 218 10.57 10.85 -41.85
N LEU A 219 11.39 9.86 -42.19
CA LEU A 219 12.20 9.05 -41.29
C LEU A 219 13.67 9.19 -41.69
N ASP A 220 14.54 9.40 -40.69
CA ASP A 220 15.97 9.56 -40.90
C ASP A 220 16.80 9.08 -39.70
N ASP A 221 18.09 8.89 -39.90
CA ASP A 221 19.10 8.49 -38.90
C ASP A 221 18.66 7.30 -38.00
N VAL A 222 18.16 6.21 -38.59
CA VAL A 222 17.71 5.06 -37.80
C VAL A 222 18.91 4.20 -37.43
N SER A 223 19.12 3.90 -36.15
CA SER A 223 20.24 3.10 -35.65
C SER A 223 19.75 1.97 -34.77
N ILE A 224 20.30 0.77 -34.97
CA ILE A 224 19.99 -0.42 -34.18
C ILE A 224 21.21 -0.76 -33.33
N HIS A 225 21.04 -0.80 -32.01
CA HIS A 225 22.11 -1.07 -31.05
C HIS A 225 21.85 -2.37 -30.29
N VAL A 226 22.89 -3.14 -30.04
CA VAL A 226 22.83 -4.31 -29.15
C VAL A 226 22.98 -3.85 -27.70
N LEU A 227 22.08 -4.25 -26.81
CA LEU A 227 22.16 -3.94 -25.38
C LEU A 227 22.82 -5.09 -24.59
N PRO A 228 23.56 -4.79 -23.51
CA PRO A 228 23.97 -5.81 -22.54
C PRO A 228 22.73 -6.41 -21.87
N THR A 229 22.75 -7.71 -21.62
CA THR A 229 21.70 -8.38 -20.86
C THR A 229 22.15 -8.58 -19.43
N VAL A 230 21.25 -8.41 -18.47
CA VAL A 230 21.51 -8.67 -17.06
C VAL A 230 20.60 -9.80 -16.63
N ASP A 231 21.20 -10.92 -16.22
CA ASP A 231 20.48 -11.99 -15.55
C ASP A 231 20.58 -11.76 -14.04
N VAL A 232 19.43 -11.67 -13.36
CA VAL A 232 19.39 -11.55 -11.90
C VAL A 232 19.09 -12.92 -11.30
N ILE A 233 20.09 -13.51 -10.64
CA ILE A 233 19.99 -14.79 -9.97
C ILE A 233 19.82 -14.51 -8.48
N ALA A 234 18.58 -14.61 -8.00
CA ALA A 234 18.29 -14.51 -6.58
C ALA A 234 18.41 -15.90 -5.92
N GLY A 235 19.07 -15.96 -4.77
CA GLY A 235 19.18 -17.20 -3.99
C GLY A 235 17.85 -17.70 -3.43
N ASN A 236 16.82 -16.84 -3.41
CA ASN A 236 15.42 -17.24 -3.25
C ASN A 236 14.50 -16.38 -4.14
N GLU A 237 13.33 -16.91 -4.50
CA GLU A 237 12.35 -16.23 -5.36
C GLU A 237 11.55 -15.13 -4.63
N MET A 238 11.61 -15.10 -3.29
CA MET A 238 10.82 -14.16 -2.46
C MET A 238 11.42 -12.75 -2.41
N ASN A 239 12.73 -12.62 -2.64
CA ASN A 239 13.51 -11.43 -2.28
C ASN A 239 13.36 -11.05 -0.78
N VAL A 240 13.09 -12.04 0.06
CA VAL A 240 12.96 -11.93 1.52
C VAL A 240 14.04 -12.81 2.14
N PHE A 241 14.91 -12.23 2.96
CA PHE A 241 16.07 -12.93 3.53
C PHE A 241 16.04 -12.84 5.04
N GLU A 242 16.20 -13.96 5.74
CA GLU A 242 16.37 -13.93 7.20
C GLU A 242 17.81 -13.57 7.59
N ALA A 243 17.98 -13.00 8.78
CA ALA A 243 19.30 -12.76 9.34
C ALA A 243 20.11 -14.08 9.43
N GLY A 244 21.22 -14.12 8.68
CA GLY A 244 22.11 -15.28 8.59
C GLY A 244 21.86 -16.22 7.41
N ASP A 245 20.91 -15.90 6.51
CA ASP A 245 20.76 -16.61 5.24
C ASP A 245 21.96 -16.32 4.30
N PRO A 246 22.75 -17.34 3.90
CA PRO A 246 23.90 -17.16 3.02
C PRO A 246 23.50 -16.90 1.55
N SER A 247 22.21 -17.03 1.22
CA SER A 247 21.67 -16.75 -0.09
C SER A 247 21.92 -15.29 -0.48
N GLY A 248 22.34 -15.05 -1.72
CA GLY A 248 22.63 -13.71 -2.24
C GLY A 248 21.77 -13.35 -3.44
N ILE A 249 21.88 -12.12 -3.90
CA ILE A 249 21.36 -11.69 -5.20
C ILE A 249 22.58 -11.44 -6.09
N GLU A 250 22.67 -12.19 -7.18
CA GLU A 250 23.76 -12.10 -8.14
C GLU A 250 23.26 -11.46 -9.43
N PHE A 251 23.93 -10.41 -9.87
CA PHE A 251 23.69 -9.75 -11.15
C PHE A 251 24.76 -10.17 -12.13
N VAL A 252 24.36 -10.94 -13.14
CA VAL A 252 25.25 -11.41 -14.20
C VAL A 252 25.05 -10.54 -15.44
N VAL A 253 26.00 -9.64 -15.68
CA VAL A 253 26.00 -8.74 -16.83
C VAL A 253 26.76 -9.38 -17.97
N ASN A 254 26.04 -9.72 -19.04
CA ASN A 254 26.62 -10.29 -20.26
C ASN A 254 26.91 -9.16 -21.26
N THR A 255 28.20 -8.85 -21.45
CA THR A 255 28.65 -7.83 -22.41
C THR A 255 29.16 -8.46 -23.70
N PHE A 256 28.93 -7.78 -24.82
CA PHE A 256 29.21 -8.31 -26.16
C PHE A 256 30.62 -8.00 -26.70
N ASP A 257 31.25 -6.91 -26.26
CA ASP A 257 32.48 -6.40 -26.85
C ASP A 257 33.70 -6.44 -25.93
N GLU A 258 34.89 -6.39 -26.53
CA GLU A 258 36.16 -6.29 -25.80
C GLU A 258 36.34 -4.93 -25.12
N ALA A 259 35.59 -3.91 -25.55
CA ALA A 259 35.57 -2.60 -24.90
C ALA A 259 34.99 -2.67 -23.46
N GLY A 260 34.15 -3.69 -23.18
CA GLY A 260 33.55 -3.92 -21.87
C GLY A 260 32.50 -2.88 -21.47
N ALA A 261 31.73 -3.18 -20.43
CA ALA A 261 30.85 -2.21 -19.77
C ALA A 261 31.27 -1.94 -18.34
N ASP A 262 31.18 -0.68 -17.92
CA ASP A 262 31.34 -0.28 -16.54
C ASP A 262 30.03 -0.60 -15.81
N CYS A 263 30.12 -1.41 -14.77
CA CYS A 263 28.97 -1.82 -13.98
C CYS A 263 29.13 -1.25 -12.57
N SER A 264 28.16 -0.47 -12.11
CA SER A 264 28.08 0.04 -10.74
C SER A 264 26.83 -0.49 -10.07
N LEU A 265 26.99 -1.21 -8.96
CA LEU A 265 25.92 -1.70 -8.12
C LEU A 265 25.90 -0.88 -6.84
N GLU A 266 24.77 -0.24 -6.55
CA GLU A 266 24.54 0.51 -5.31
C GLU A 266 23.34 -0.08 -4.58
N VAL A 267 23.46 -0.25 -3.26
CA VAL A 267 22.34 -0.66 -2.40
C VAL A 267 21.98 0.52 -1.51
N PHE A 268 20.72 0.90 -1.56
CA PHE A 268 20.12 1.96 -0.77
C PHE A 268 19.30 1.36 0.37
N ASP A 269 19.45 1.92 1.57
CA ASP A 269 18.54 1.65 2.67
C ASP A 269 17.22 2.44 2.53
N VAL A 270 16.36 2.31 3.55
CA VAL A 270 15.05 2.96 3.60
C VAL A 270 15.13 4.48 3.74
N GLU A 271 16.27 5.04 4.16
CA GLU A 271 16.54 6.48 4.19
C GLU A 271 17.08 7.00 2.85
N GLY A 272 17.35 6.11 1.88
CA GLY A 272 17.99 6.45 0.61
C GLY A 272 19.51 6.63 0.73
N THR A 273 20.10 6.19 1.83
CA THR A 273 21.55 6.19 2.05
C THR A 273 22.17 4.99 1.36
N VAL A 274 23.28 5.19 0.66
CA VAL A 274 24.05 4.08 0.07
C VAL A 274 24.76 3.30 1.18
N VAL A 275 24.31 2.07 1.42
CA VAL A 275 24.90 1.16 2.42
C VAL A 275 25.89 0.17 1.82
N HIS A 276 25.88 0.01 0.49
CA HIS A 276 26.84 -0.80 -0.23
C HIS A 276 27.04 -0.25 -1.64
N SER A 277 28.28 -0.28 -2.12
CA SER A 277 28.64 0.11 -3.48
C SER A 277 29.74 -0.81 -3.98
N GLU A 278 29.54 -1.38 -5.16
CA GLU A 278 30.51 -2.22 -5.86
C GLU A 278 30.64 -1.75 -7.31
N MET A 279 31.87 -1.68 -7.81
CA MET A 279 32.15 -1.32 -9.20
C MET A 279 32.98 -2.42 -9.85
N ALA A 280 32.50 -2.92 -10.99
CA ALA A 280 33.24 -3.83 -11.85
C ALA A 280 33.73 -3.11 -13.11
N ALA A 281 34.98 -2.64 -13.08
CA ALA A 281 35.62 -1.93 -14.19
C ALA A 281 35.82 -2.81 -15.43
N ARG A 282 36.03 -2.20 -16.60
CA ARG A 282 36.34 -2.88 -17.88
C ARG A 282 37.45 -3.93 -17.71
N GLY A 283 37.16 -5.18 -18.06
CA GLY A 283 38.13 -6.26 -18.18
C GLY A 283 38.25 -6.67 -19.65
N GLY A 284 39.47 -6.72 -20.19
CA GLY A 284 39.76 -6.82 -21.63
C GLY A 284 39.48 -8.16 -22.32
N ARG A 285 38.41 -8.87 -21.95
CA ARG A 285 37.88 -10.03 -22.71
C ARG A 285 36.36 -10.04 -22.63
N ALA A 286 35.69 -10.33 -23.74
CA ALA A 286 34.28 -10.65 -23.76
C ALA A 286 33.97 -11.78 -22.75
N GLY A 287 33.06 -11.53 -21.81
CA GLY A 287 32.72 -12.47 -20.74
C GLY A 287 31.69 -11.90 -19.77
N ALA A 288 30.93 -12.79 -19.10
CA ALA A 288 29.95 -12.44 -18.09
C ALA A 288 30.63 -11.81 -16.86
N LYS A 289 30.15 -10.64 -16.41
CA LYS A 289 30.54 -10.02 -15.15
C LYS A 289 29.50 -10.35 -14.08
N SER A 290 29.94 -10.78 -12.91
CA SER A 290 29.05 -11.04 -11.78
C SER A 290 29.30 -10.03 -10.66
N LEU A 291 28.23 -9.43 -10.15
CA LEU A 291 28.19 -8.57 -8.97
C LEU A 291 27.21 -9.19 -7.97
N ARG A 292 27.62 -9.37 -6.70
CA ARG A 292 26.83 -10.14 -5.74
C ARG A 292 26.55 -9.36 -4.47
N ILE A 293 25.27 -9.29 -4.13
CA ILE A 293 24.76 -8.82 -2.85
C ILE A 293 24.63 -9.99 -1.89
N LEU A 294 25.09 -9.82 -0.66
CA LEU A 294 24.85 -10.73 0.45
C LEU A 294 23.92 -10.06 1.47
N PRO A 295 22.60 -10.28 1.41
CA PRO A 295 21.61 -9.66 2.29
C PRO A 295 21.95 -9.78 3.79
N GLN A 296 22.54 -10.90 4.24
CA GLN A 296 22.97 -11.09 5.62
C GLN A 296 24.00 -10.07 6.15
N ALA A 297 24.66 -9.30 5.27
CA ALA A 297 25.58 -8.24 5.68
C ALA A 297 24.87 -6.94 6.11
N PHE A 298 23.57 -6.82 5.85
CA PHE A 298 22.78 -5.64 6.21
C PHE A 298 21.95 -5.89 7.48
N PRO A 299 21.74 -4.87 8.33
CA PRO A 299 20.81 -4.98 9.43
C PRO A 299 19.38 -5.23 8.93
N PRO A 300 18.43 -5.69 9.77
CA PRO A 300 17.03 -5.79 9.40
C PRO A 300 16.49 -4.49 8.80
N GLY A 301 15.74 -4.60 7.70
CA GLY A 301 15.21 -3.47 6.95
C GLY A 301 14.80 -3.80 5.52
N ALA A 302 14.34 -2.78 4.79
CA ALA A 302 14.08 -2.86 3.36
C ALA A 302 15.19 -2.17 2.56
N TYR A 303 15.52 -2.72 1.40
CA TYR A 303 16.66 -2.29 0.60
C TYR A 303 16.31 -2.26 -0.87
N ARG A 304 16.96 -1.35 -1.58
CA ARG A 304 16.88 -1.24 -3.03
C ARG A 304 18.27 -1.36 -3.64
N ALA A 305 18.48 -2.40 -4.43
CA ALA A 305 19.66 -2.56 -5.27
C ALA A 305 19.44 -1.92 -6.64
N VAL A 306 20.36 -1.05 -7.05
CA VAL A 306 20.37 -0.43 -8.38
C VAL A 306 21.67 -0.80 -9.08
N LEU A 307 21.56 -1.56 -10.16
CA LEU A 307 22.67 -1.82 -11.06
C LEU A 307 22.58 -0.87 -12.25
N ARG A 308 23.61 -0.05 -12.45
CA ARG A 308 23.78 0.73 -13.68
C ARG A 308 24.87 0.12 -14.52
N VAL A 309 24.57 -0.08 -15.79
CA VAL A 309 25.52 -0.52 -16.81
C VAL A 309 25.75 0.67 -17.74
N SER A 310 26.97 1.18 -17.74
CA SER A 310 27.38 2.31 -18.57
C SER A 310 28.57 1.95 -19.44
N VAL A 311 28.72 2.67 -20.54
CA VAL A 311 29.90 2.55 -21.39
C VAL A 311 30.30 3.91 -21.89
N GLU A 312 31.61 4.21 -21.80
CA GLU A 312 32.17 5.51 -22.18
C GLU A 312 31.48 6.69 -21.49
N GLY A 313 30.91 6.44 -20.31
CA GLY A 313 30.16 7.42 -19.52
C GLY A 313 28.67 7.52 -19.86
N GLU A 314 28.19 6.87 -20.93
CA GLU A 314 26.77 6.82 -21.29
C GLU A 314 26.08 5.65 -20.56
N ALA A 315 24.98 5.92 -19.87
CA ALA A 315 24.17 4.88 -19.23
C ALA A 315 23.36 4.10 -20.28
N LEU A 316 23.64 2.81 -20.44
CA LEU A 316 22.95 1.94 -21.40
C LEU A 316 21.71 1.28 -20.81
N SER A 317 21.81 0.83 -19.55
CA SER A 317 20.69 0.19 -18.85
C SER A 317 20.79 0.38 -17.35
N GLN A 318 19.63 0.43 -16.70
CA GLN A 318 19.50 0.43 -15.24
C GLN A 318 18.56 -0.71 -14.84
N TRP A 319 18.95 -1.45 -13.81
CA TRP A 319 18.14 -2.51 -13.21
C TRP A 319 17.93 -2.18 -11.74
N GLU A 320 16.73 -2.47 -11.25
CA GLU A 320 16.34 -2.23 -9.87
C GLU A 320 15.79 -3.52 -9.27
N ARG A 321 16.21 -3.86 -8.06
CA ARG A 321 15.73 -5.02 -7.30
C ARG A 321 15.48 -4.58 -5.86
N THR A 322 14.25 -4.72 -5.39
CA THR A 322 13.92 -4.50 -3.98
C THR A 322 14.00 -5.82 -3.24
N PHE A 323 14.57 -5.80 -2.04
CA PHE A 323 14.61 -6.95 -1.15
C PHE A 323 14.49 -6.50 0.31
N VAL A 324 14.15 -7.43 1.19
CA VAL A 324 14.10 -7.17 2.64
C VAL A 324 14.98 -8.15 3.39
N THR A 325 15.59 -7.66 4.47
CA THR A 325 16.26 -8.50 5.47
C THR A 325 15.43 -8.48 6.75
N LEU A 326 15.08 -9.66 7.23
CA LEU A 326 14.28 -9.84 8.43
C LEU A 326 15.18 -10.14 9.62
N ALA A 327 14.78 -9.67 10.79
CA ALA A 327 15.33 -10.18 12.03
C ALA A 327 15.08 -11.69 12.14
N ARG A 328 15.98 -12.40 12.82
CA ARG A 328 15.84 -13.84 13.03
C ARG A 328 14.56 -14.12 13.82
N GLN A 329 13.73 -15.05 13.33
CA GLN A 329 12.51 -15.44 14.02
C GLN A 329 12.83 -16.04 15.41
N ARG A 330 12.02 -15.67 16.41
CA ARG A 330 12.11 -16.23 17.76
C ARG A 330 11.85 -17.73 17.75
N GLN A 331 12.79 -18.50 18.30
CA GLN A 331 12.68 -19.96 18.36
C GLN A 331 11.71 -20.44 19.46
N ASP A 332 11.47 -19.61 20.49
CA ASP A 332 10.67 -20.00 21.65
C ASP A 332 9.15 -19.87 21.43
N ARG A 333 8.72 -19.34 20.28
CA ARG A 333 7.29 -19.17 19.98
C ARG A 333 6.70 -20.40 19.28
N PRO A 334 5.48 -20.83 19.66
CA PRO A 334 4.81 -21.93 18.98
C PRO A 334 4.55 -21.56 17.51
N VAL A 335 4.63 -22.54 16.62
CA VAL A 335 4.42 -22.36 15.16
C VAL A 335 3.08 -21.71 14.85
N SER A 336 2.07 -21.91 15.70
CA SER A 336 0.72 -21.34 15.58
C SER A 336 0.57 -19.91 16.14
N ALA A 337 1.62 -19.28 16.65
CA ALA A 337 1.56 -17.92 17.17
C ALA A 337 1.20 -16.91 16.05
N ALA A 338 0.50 -15.83 16.43
CA ALA A 338 0.06 -14.72 15.58
C ALA A 338 -1.17 -15.01 14.69
N ARG A 339 -2.12 -15.83 15.17
CA ARG A 339 -3.45 -16.01 14.53
C ARG A 339 -4.30 -14.75 14.52
N SER A 340 -4.03 -13.83 15.45
CA SER A 340 -4.66 -12.52 15.49
C SER A 340 -4.25 -11.59 14.35
N PHE A 341 -3.28 -11.98 13.51
CA PHE A 341 -2.86 -11.22 12.34
C PHE A 341 -3.10 -12.02 11.07
N GLY A 342 -3.65 -11.35 10.07
CA GLY A 342 -3.89 -11.94 8.77
C GLY A 342 -3.61 -11.01 7.62
N MET A 343 -3.63 -11.60 6.42
CA MET A 343 -3.41 -10.87 5.18
C MET A 343 -4.51 -11.19 4.17
N ALA A 344 -4.97 -10.16 3.45
CA ALA A 344 -5.84 -10.34 2.30
C ALA A 344 -5.01 -10.22 1.01
N LEU A 345 -4.94 -11.31 0.23
CA LEU A 345 -4.22 -11.33 -1.03
C LEU A 345 -4.99 -10.55 -2.10
N ASP A 346 -4.27 -9.81 -2.94
CA ASP A 346 -4.85 -8.99 -4.00
C ASP A 346 -5.07 -9.84 -5.27
N PRO A 347 -6.30 -10.02 -5.76
CA PRO A 347 -6.55 -10.82 -6.97
C PRO A 347 -5.84 -10.29 -8.22
N GLY A 348 -5.47 -9.01 -8.27
CA GLY A 348 -4.84 -8.38 -9.43
C GLY A 348 -3.31 -8.34 -9.39
N ASP A 349 -2.69 -8.77 -8.30
CA ASP A 349 -1.24 -8.67 -8.07
C ASP A 349 -0.72 -9.98 -7.44
N ARG A 350 -0.82 -11.09 -8.20
CA ARG A 350 -0.60 -12.45 -7.70
C ARG A 350 0.71 -13.06 -8.17
N ALA A 351 1.37 -13.77 -7.26
CA ALA A 351 2.48 -14.66 -7.57
C ALA A 351 2.00 -16.12 -7.63
N PRO A 352 2.80 -17.08 -8.12
CA PRO A 352 2.44 -18.50 -8.01
C PRO A 352 2.14 -18.89 -6.56
N LEU A 353 1.05 -19.64 -6.30
CA LEU A 353 0.57 -19.92 -4.94
C LEU A 353 1.64 -20.55 -4.03
N ARG A 354 2.55 -21.36 -4.58
CA ARG A 354 3.70 -21.90 -3.84
C ARG A 354 4.54 -20.80 -3.21
N LEU A 355 4.84 -19.76 -3.99
CA LEU A 355 5.65 -18.62 -3.58
C LEU A 355 4.85 -17.69 -2.64
N GLU A 356 3.56 -17.50 -2.87
CA GLU A 356 2.69 -16.77 -1.95
C GLU A 356 2.61 -17.47 -0.58
N ALA A 357 2.54 -18.81 -0.57
CA ALA A 357 2.57 -19.58 0.67
C ALA A 357 3.90 -19.40 1.42
N ASP A 358 5.02 -19.37 0.70
CA ASP A 358 6.35 -19.05 1.25
C ASP A 358 6.40 -17.64 1.84
N LEU A 359 5.89 -16.63 1.13
CA LEU A 359 5.82 -15.24 1.58
C LEU A 359 4.93 -15.07 2.81
N LEU A 360 3.75 -15.70 2.84
CA LEU A 360 2.85 -15.68 3.99
C LEU A 360 3.51 -16.27 5.24
N ILE A 361 4.23 -17.39 5.09
CA ILE A 361 4.97 -18.03 6.19
C ILE A 361 6.09 -17.09 6.68
N ALA A 362 6.89 -16.56 5.76
CA ALA A 362 7.99 -15.64 6.05
C ALA A 362 7.52 -14.32 6.69
N GLN A 363 6.32 -13.86 6.36
CA GLN A 363 5.68 -12.66 6.92
C GLN A 363 5.31 -12.80 8.40
N GLY A 364 5.14 -14.04 8.90
CA GLY A 364 4.85 -14.31 10.31
C GLY A 364 3.35 -14.26 10.69
N VAL A 365 2.45 -13.95 9.75
CA VAL A 365 0.99 -14.03 9.98
C VAL A 365 0.50 -15.48 10.01
N ARG A 366 -0.68 -15.73 10.59
CA ARG A 366 -1.31 -17.08 10.61
C ARG A 366 -2.76 -17.10 10.18
N SER A 367 -3.19 -16.07 9.46
CA SER A 367 -4.50 -16.02 8.82
C SER A 367 -4.34 -15.45 7.42
N ALA A 368 -5.03 -16.01 6.42
CA ALA A 368 -4.97 -15.49 5.06
C ALA A 368 -6.34 -15.56 4.39
N LYS A 369 -6.69 -14.49 3.67
CA LYS A 369 -7.84 -14.46 2.77
C LYS A 369 -7.35 -14.67 1.34
N LEU A 370 -7.83 -15.75 0.73
CA LEU A 370 -7.47 -16.18 -0.62
C LEU A 370 -8.60 -15.76 -1.57
N PRO A 371 -8.35 -14.88 -2.55
CA PRO A 371 -9.39 -14.52 -3.51
C PRO A 371 -9.64 -15.70 -4.45
N LEU A 372 -10.93 -16.03 -4.56
CA LEU A 372 -11.55 -17.05 -5.40
C LEU A 372 -12.58 -16.32 -6.25
N TRP A 373 -12.79 -16.73 -7.51
CA TRP A 373 -13.54 -15.95 -8.50
C TRP A 373 -13.01 -14.49 -8.57
N PRO A 374 -11.79 -14.27 -9.09
CA PRO A 374 -11.23 -12.93 -9.19
C PRO A 374 -12.14 -12.01 -10.01
N ARG A 375 -12.19 -10.72 -9.68
CA ARG A 375 -12.96 -9.74 -10.46
C ARG A 375 -12.21 -9.48 -11.77
N SER A 376 -12.68 -10.05 -12.88
CA SER A 376 -11.98 -9.97 -14.18
C SER A 376 -11.68 -8.51 -14.56
N ARG A 377 -10.40 -8.15 -14.63
CA ARG A 377 -9.91 -6.88 -15.20
C ARG A 377 -9.17 -7.15 -16.50
N GLY A 378 -9.92 -7.52 -17.54
CA GLY A 378 -9.38 -7.68 -18.90
C GLY A 378 -8.50 -8.92 -19.10
N ALA A 379 -8.33 -9.28 -20.38
CA ALA A 379 -7.85 -10.58 -20.86
C ALA A 379 -6.36 -10.92 -20.63
N ASP A 380 -5.61 -10.14 -19.84
CA ASP A 380 -4.14 -10.30 -19.69
C ASP A 380 -3.70 -10.88 -18.32
N VAL A 381 -4.62 -11.14 -17.39
CA VAL A 381 -4.26 -11.74 -16.08
C VAL A 381 -4.69 -13.20 -16.07
N GLN A 382 -3.74 -14.12 -16.31
CA GLN A 382 -3.94 -15.54 -16.08
C GLN A 382 -4.11 -15.79 -14.58
N ASP A 383 -5.23 -16.42 -14.16
CA ASP A 383 -5.43 -16.84 -12.77
C ASP A 383 -4.37 -17.92 -12.40
N PRO A 384 -3.46 -17.66 -11.44
CA PRO A 384 -2.45 -18.64 -11.04
C PRO A 384 -3.06 -19.88 -10.37
N LEU A 385 -4.28 -19.77 -9.80
CA LEU A 385 -5.01 -20.92 -9.23
C LEU A 385 -5.58 -21.84 -10.33
N ALA A 386 -5.90 -21.28 -11.50
CA ALA A 386 -6.37 -22.03 -12.68
C ALA A 386 -5.23 -22.58 -13.55
N SER A 387 -4.07 -21.92 -13.53
CA SER A 387 -2.92 -22.22 -14.40
C SER A 387 -1.94 -23.26 -13.82
N GLY A 388 -2.04 -23.59 -12.53
CA GLY A 388 -1.23 -24.61 -11.86
C GLY A 388 -1.82 -26.02 -11.98
N SER A 389 -0.97 -27.06 -11.95
CA SER A 389 -1.46 -28.43 -11.74
C SER A 389 -2.20 -28.49 -10.39
N GLN A 390 -3.42 -29.01 -10.33
CA GLN A 390 -4.22 -29.11 -9.09
C GLN A 390 -3.42 -29.66 -7.90
N LEU A 391 -2.54 -30.65 -8.14
CA LEU A 391 -1.60 -31.21 -7.14
C LEU A 391 -0.67 -30.17 -6.47
N GLY A 392 -0.18 -29.18 -7.21
CA GLY A 392 0.71 -28.13 -6.70
C GLY A 392 -0.03 -27.09 -5.87
N THR A 393 -1.27 -26.79 -6.24
CA THR A 393 -2.19 -25.93 -5.48
C THR A 393 -2.52 -26.58 -4.13
N ASP A 394 -2.93 -27.85 -4.14
CA ASP A 394 -3.26 -28.62 -2.93
C ASP A 394 -2.06 -28.71 -1.97
N ALA A 395 -0.86 -28.98 -2.49
CA ALA A 395 0.35 -29.05 -1.69
C ALA A 395 0.66 -27.71 -0.98
N SER A 396 0.43 -26.58 -1.65
CA SER A 396 0.68 -25.25 -1.11
C SER A 396 -0.33 -24.88 -0.02
N LEU A 397 -1.62 -25.16 -0.23
CA LEU A 397 -2.65 -24.92 0.77
C LEU A 397 -2.49 -25.82 2.00
N LEU A 398 -2.18 -27.11 1.80
CA LEU A 398 -1.87 -28.04 2.90
C LEU A 398 -0.63 -27.61 3.68
N ARG A 399 0.38 -27.05 3.00
CA ARG A 399 1.55 -26.48 3.67
C ARG A 399 1.18 -25.30 4.57
N LEU A 400 0.33 -24.38 4.11
CA LEU A 400 -0.18 -23.28 4.94
C LEU A 400 -0.91 -23.82 6.18
N VAL A 401 -1.83 -24.78 6.01
CA VAL A 401 -2.55 -25.38 7.14
C VAL A 401 -1.61 -26.08 8.12
N ARG A 402 -0.61 -26.82 7.64
CA ARG A 402 0.44 -27.44 8.48
C ARG A 402 1.30 -26.42 9.21
N SER A 403 1.51 -25.24 8.62
CA SER A 403 2.15 -24.09 9.26
C SER A 403 1.23 -23.32 10.21
N GLY A 404 0.00 -23.82 10.44
CA GLY A 404 -0.94 -23.30 11.44
C GLY A 404 -1.87 -22.19 10.96
N PHE A 405 -2.00 -22.01 9.64
CA PHE A 405 -2.85 -20.96 9.05
C PHE A 405 -4.35 -21.24 9.18
N HIS A 406 -5.11 -20.18 9.42
CA HIS A 406 -6.55 -20.11 9.16
C HIS A 406 -6.79 -19.49 7.78
N LEU A 407 -7.37 -20.26 6.87
CA LEU A 407 -7.63 -19.82 5.50
C LEU A 407 -9.10 -19.44 5.34
N THR A 408 -9.33 -18.29 4.74
CA THR A 408 -10.66 -17.82 4.32
C THR A 408 -10.72 -17.72 2.80
N GLY A 409 -11.63 -18.45 2.17
CA GLY A 409 -11.89 -18.32 0.73
C GLY A 409 -12.79 -17.12 0.46
N VAL A 410 -12.39 -16.19 -0.41
CA VAL A 410 -13.14 -14.96 -0.68
C VAL A 410 -13.67 -14.97 -2.09
N PHE A 411 -14.99 -14.98 -2.27
CA PHE A 411 -15.62 -14.79 -3.58
C PHE A 411 -15.50 -13.31 -3.99
N SER A 412 -14.42 -12.97 -4.68
CA SER A 412 -14.01 -11.58 -4.94
C SER A 412 -14.70 -10.91 -6.13
N GLY A 413 -15.40 -11.68 -6.94
CA GLY A 413 -15.95 -11.27 -8.23
C GLY A 413 -16.78 -12.40 -8.82
N ILE A 414 -16.90 -12.42 -10.15
CA ILE A 414 -17.62 -13.46 -10.88
C ILE A 414 -16.63 -14.42 -11.55
N PRO A 415 -17.00 -15.69 -11.82
CA PRO A 415 -16.17 -16.62 -12.59
C PRO A 415 -15.85 -16.09 -14.00
N ASP A 416 -14.64 -16.31 -14.49
CA ASP A 416 -14.20 -15.84 -15.81
C ASP A 416 -15.08 -16.34 -16.95
N ARG A 417 -15.53 -17.60 -16.90
CA ARG A 417 -16.47 -18.17 -17.87
C ARG A 417 -17.74 -17.31 -18.00
N ILE A 418 -18.29 -16.88 -16.86
CA ILE A 418 -19.52 -16.07 -16.81
C ILE A 418 -19.22 -14.64 -17.27
N ALA A 419 -18.04 -14.10 -16.92
CA ALA A 419 -17.60 -12.79 -17.39
C ALA A 419 -17.45 -12.76 -18.92
N GLU A 420 -16.84 -13.79 -19.51
CA GLU A 420 -16.66 -13.95 -20.96
C GLU A 420 -18.01 -14.10 -21.69
N GLU A 421 -18.93 -14.90 -21.16
CA GLU A 421 -20.29 -15.08 -21.70
C GLU A 421 -21.11 -13.79 -21.68
N ALA A 422 -20.94 -12.96 -20.64
CA ALA A 422 -21.66 -11.69 -20.49
C ALA A 422 -21.10 -10.53 -21.34
N GLY A 423 -19.88 -10.68 -21.88
CA GLY A 423 -19.25 -9.69 -22.75
C GLY A 423 -18.98 -8.35 -22.05
N ALA A 424 -19.40 -7.24 -22.66
CA ALA A 424 -19.07 -5.89 -22.18
C ALA A 424 -19.77 -5.48 -20.87
N TYR A 425 -20.76 -6.26 -20.42
CA TYR A 425 -21.58 -5.93 -19.25
C TYR A 425 -21.73 -7.15 -18.32
N PRO A 426 -20.64 -7.58 -17.65
CA PRO A 426 -20.73 -8.65 -16.66
C PRO A 426 -21.63 -8.25 -15.48
N PRO A 427 -22.45 -9.18 -14.95
CA PRO A 427 -23.23 -8.92 -13.74
C PRO A 427 -22.30 -8.73 -12.54
N SER A 428 -22.76 -7.97 -11.55
CA SER A 428 -22.12 -7.95 -10.23
C SER A 428 -22.30 -9.29 -9.51
N LEU A 429 -21.48 -9.56 -8.49
CA LEU A 429 -21.58 -10.79 -7.70
C LEU A 429 -22.99 -10.99 -7.08
N PRO A 430 -23.65 -9.97 -6.48
CA PRO A 430 -25.00 -10.13 -5.93
C PRO A 430 -26.06 -10.33 -7.02
N GLU A 431 -25.89 -9.73 -8.19
CA GLU A 431 -26.78 -9.99 -9.33
C GLU A 431 -26.67 -11.44 -9.78
N LEU A 432 -25.45 -11.96 -9.94
CA LEU A 432 -25.19 -13.36 -10.30
C LEU A 432 -25.79 -14.33 -9.28
N LEU A 433 -25.52 -14.13 -7.99
CA LEU A 433 -25.98 -15.03 -6.92
C LEU A 433 -27.51 -15.01 -6.71
N ASN A 434 -28.19 -13.95 -7.18
CA ASN A 434 -29.65 -13.88 -7.18
C ASN A 434 -30.29 -14.44 -8.47
N THR A 435 -29.51 -14.92 -9.44
CA THR A 435 -30.01 -15.69 -10.58
C THR A 435 -30.20 -17.18 -10.24
N ASP A 436 -30.73 -17.97 -11.18
CA ASP A 436 -30.85 -19.42 -11.02
C ASP A 436 -29.48 -20.07 -10.78
N ALA A 437 -29.34 -20.77 -9.64
CA ALA A 437 -28.13 -21.46 -9.23
C ALA A 437 -27.61 -22.45 -10.28
N ALA A 438 -28.47 -22.99 -11.16
CA ALA A 438 -28.02 -23.85 -12.25
C ALA A 438 -26.97 -23.20 -13.17
N GLY A 439 -26.96 -21.86 -13.29
CA GLY A 439 -26.04 -21.11 -14.14
C GLY A 439 -24.62 -20.95 -13.60
N TRP A 440 -24.42 -21.11 -12.28
CA TRP A 440 -23.13 -20.88 -11.61
C TRP A 440 -22.72 -21.97 -10.60
N ARG A 441 -23.59 -22.95 -10.31
CA ARG A 441 -23.31 -24.05 -9.36
C ARG A 441 -22.05 -24.83 -9.71
N ARG A 442 -21.80 -25.07 -11.00
CA ARG A 442 -20.62 -25.80 -11.45
C ARG A 442 -19.34 -25.07 -11.06
N ASP A 443 -19.29 -23.76 -11.30
CA ASP A 443 -18.15 -22.92 -10.93
C ASP A 443 -17.96 -22.82 -9.40
N LEU A 444 -19.05 -22.98 -8.63
CA LEU A 444 -18.98 -23.11 -7.16
C LEU A 444 -18.41 -24.47 -6.74
N GLU A 445 -18.89 -25.56 -7.33
CA GLU A 445 -18.43 -26.92 -7.04
C GLU A 445 -16.93 -27.08 -7.31
N ASP A 446 -16.46 -26.57 -8.45
CA ASP A 446 -15.06 -26.63 -8.89
C ASP A 446 -14.10 -25.92 -7.90
N VAL A 447 -14.62 -24.98 -7.10
CA VAL A 447 -13.85 -24.23 -6.11
C VAL A 447 -14.06 -24.75 -4.69
N VAL A 448 -15.30 -24.99 -4.28
CA VAL A 448 -15.63 -25.33 -2.89
C VAL A 448 -15.29 -26.79 -2.58
N ALA A 449 -15.62 -27.73 -3.46
CA ALA A 449 -15.45 -29.15 -3.17
C ALA A 449 -13.98 -29.56 -2.96
N PRO A 450 -13.00 -29.13 -3.79
CA PRO A 450 -11.59 -29.47 -3.56
C PRO A 450 -11.02 -28.84 -2.27
N ASN A 451 -11.53 -27.67 -1.89
CA ASN A 451 -10.98 -26.88 -0.78
C ASN A 451 -11.71 -27.08 0.54
N ALA A 452 -12.79 -27.87 0.56
CA ALA A 452 -13.70 -28.06 1.68
C ALA A 452 -13.02 -28.48 3.00
N THR A 453 -11.93 -29.25 2.93
CA THR A 453 -11.19 -29.73 4.11
C THR A 453 -10.09 -28.78 4.58
N VAL A 454 -9.72 -27.81 3.75
CA VAL A 454 -8.53 -26.95 3.96
C VAL A 454 -8.95 -25.52 4.31
N ILE A 455 -10.02 -25.02 3.69
CA ILE A 455 -10.61 -23.71 3.94
C ILE A 455 -11.73 -23.86 4.98
N SER A 456 -11.56 -23.23 6.14
CA SER A 456 -12.50 -23.33 7.26
C SER A 456 -13.53 -22.21 7.31
N ALA A 457 -13.29 -21.10 6.59
CA ALA A 457 -14.19 -19.95 6.52
C ALA A 457 -14.28 -19.42 5.09
N TRP A 458 -15.40 -18.79 4.77
CA TRP A 458 -15.70 -18.26 3.45
C TRP A 458 -16.24 -16.85 3.56
N GLN A 459 -16.02 -16.03 2.53
CA GLN A 459 -16.50 -14.66 2.50
C GLN A 459 -17.14 -14.33 1.15
N ALA A 460 -18.32 -13.72 1.18
CA ALA A 460 -18.96 -13.17 -0.01
C ALA A 460 -18.52 -11.71 -0.22
N GLY A 461 -17.67 -11.46 -1.22
CA GLY A 461 -17.14 -10.14 -1.52
C GLY A 461 -15.79 -9.82 -0.87
N GLN A 462 -15.06 -8.86 -1.45
CA GLN A 462 -13.79 -8.41 -0.91
C GLN A 462 -13.95 -7.41 0.24
N ASP A 463 -12.96 -7.36 1.13
CA ASP A 463 -12.89 -6.32 2.13
C ASP A 463 -12.69 -4.94 1.47
N GLY A 464 -13.42 -3.93 1.94
CA GLY A 464 -13.39 -2.59 1.34
C GLY A 464 -14.09 -2.45 -0.01
N ASP A 465 -14.80 -3.47 -0.52
CA ASP A 465 -15.66 -3.33 -1.71
C ASP A 465 -16.97 -2.61 -1.36
N PHE A 466 -16.92 -1.27 -1.33
CA PHE A 466 -18.07 -0.44 -0.98
C PHE A 466 -19.21 -0.56 -2.00
N ASP A 467 -18.91 -0.79 -3.27
CA ASP A 467 -19.93 -0.93 -4.33
C ASP A 467 -20.80 -2.16 -4.05
N LEU A 468 -20.19 -3.26 -3.60
CA LEU A 468 -20.90 -4.46 -3.17
C LEU A 468 -21.82 -4.17 -1.98
N LEU A 469 -21.34 -3.44 -0.96
CA LEU A 469 -22.14 -3.14 0.23
C LEU A 469 -23.32 -2.20 -0.05
N LEU A 470 -23.20 -1.36 -1.08
CA LEU A 470 -24.26 -0.48 -1.53
C LEU A 470 -25.27 -1.18 -2.46
N SER A 471 -24.90 -2.32 -3.05
CA SER A 471 -25.79 -3.08 -3.92
C SER A 471 -26.98 -3.66 -3.14
N GLY A 472 -28.20 -3.44 -3.66
CA GLY A 472 -29.39 -4.09 -3.13
C GLY A 472 -29.34 -5.60 -3.35
N GLY A 473 -29.86 -6.38 -2.40
CA GLY A 473 -29.98 -7.84 -2.56
C GLY A 473 -28.80 -8.69 -2.07
N LEU A 474 -27.74 -8.07 -1.51
CA LEU A 474 -26.62 -8.79 -0.90
C LEU A 474 -27.05 -9.80 0.19
N PRO A 475 -27.98 -9.48 1.12
CA PRO A 475 -28.44 -10.47 2.11
C PRO A 475 -29.07 -11.72 1.48
N THR A 476 -29.88 -11.53 0.43
CA THR A 476 -30.51 -12.63 -0.32
C THR A 476 -29.46 -13.44 -1.07
N ALA A 477 -28.53 -12.77 -1.75
CA ALA A 477 -27.41 -13.41 -2.46
C ALA A 477 -26.54 -14.27 -1.52
N THR A 478 -26.21 -13.75 -0.34
CA THR A 478 -25.45 -14.49 0.69
C THR A 478 -26.22 -15.72 1.18
N GLN A 479 -27.54 -15.61 1.36
CA GLN A 479 -28.38 -16.74 1.77
C GLN A 479 -28.46 -17.81 0.68
N HIS A 480 -28.64 -17.43 -0.59
CA HIS A 480 -28.62 -18.36 -1.72
C HIS A 480 -27.26 -19.07 -1.86
N LEU A 481 -26.16 -18.32 -1.71
CA LEU A 481 -24.81 -18.88 -1.73
C LEU A 481 -24.65 -19.93 -0.62
N ARG A 482 -25.09 -19.62 0.61
CA ARG A 482 -25.06 -20.54 1.75
C ARG A 482 -25.84 -21.83 1.47
N GLU A 483 -27.05 -21.72 0.93
CA GLU A 483 -27.90 -22.87 0.60
C GLU A 483 -27.24 -23.81 -0.42
N GLU A 484 -26.57 -23.27 -1.44
CA GLU A 484 -25.85 -24.09 -2.40
C GLU A 484 -24.54 -24.66 -1.84
N MET A 485 -23.83 -23.91 -0.98
CA MET A 485 -22.65 -24.41 -0.27
C MET A 485 -22.96 -25.56 0.70
N ASN A 486 -24.15 -25.57 1.32
CA ASN A 486 -24.60 -26.64 2.22
C ASN A 486 -24.68 -28.02 1.56
N ARG A 487 -24.66 -28.08 0.22
CA ARG A 487 -24.60 -29.34 -0.54
C ARG A 487 -23.22 -29.99 -0.49
N PHE A 488 -22.18 -29.19 -0.31
CA PHE A 488 -20.77 -29.61 -0.29
C PHE A 488 -20.17 -29.58 1.12
N LEU A 489 -20.69 -28.70 1.99
CA LEU A 489 -20.21 -28.45 3.34
C LEU A 489 -21.34 -28.63 4.34
N SER A 490 -21.08 -29.32 5.46
CA SER A 490 -22.10 -29.56 6.49
C SER A 490 -22.55 -28.29 7.23
N SER A 491 -21.65 -27.30 7.35
CA SER A 491 -21.90 -26.01 8.04
C SER A 491 -20.88 -24.96 7.58
N PRO A 492 -21.10 -24.27 6.46
CA PRO A 492 -20.18 -23.26 5.93
C PRO A 492 -20.23 -21.98 6.77
N ILE A 493 -19.09 -21.62 7.39
CA ILE A 493 -18.92 -20.32 8.04
C ILE A 493 -18.78 -19.27 6.95
N LEU A 494 -19.86 -18.53 6.68
CA LEU A 494 -19.91 -17.50 5.64
C LEU A 494 -19.96 -16.10 6.27
N SER A 495 -18.95 -15.29 5.98
CA SER A 495 -18.87 -13.88 6.37
C SER A 495 -19.27 -12.94 5.22
N VAL A 496 -19.71 -11.74 5.60
CA VAL A 496 -19.94 -10.62 4.70
C VAL A 496 -19.11 -9.45 5.21
N PRO A 497 -18.38 -8.73 4.35
CA PRO A 497 -17.66 -7.54 4.77
C PRO A 497 -18.66 -6.48 5.28
N GLU A 498 -18.22 -5.66 6.21
CA GLU A 498 -18.94 -4.47 6.68
C GLU A 498 -18.00 -3.27 6.66
N ALA A 499 -18.53 -2.05 6.76
CA ALA A 499 -17.69 -0.86 6.77
C ALA A 499 -18.16 0.26 7.70
N THR A 500 -17.21 0.96 8.32
CA THR A 500 -17.48 2.10 9.22
C THR A 500 -18.03 3.33 8.51
N SER A 501 -17.79 3.47 7.21
CA SER A 501 -18.20 4.63 6.40
C SER A 501 -19.67 4.59 5.98
N LEU A 502 -20.34 3.43 6.13
CA LEU A 502 -21.75 3.29 5.82
C LEU A 502 -22.58 3.80 7.01
N ASP A 503 -23.33 4.88 6.82
CA ASP A 503 -24.28 5.40 7.81
C ASP A 503 -25.58 4.58 7.82
N ARG A 504 -25.44 3.25 7.96
CA ARG A 504 -26.54 2.31 8.08
C ARG A 504 -26.44 1.66 9.45
N ALA A 505 -27.58 1.54 10.14
CA ALA A 505 -27.63 0.75 11.36
C ALA A 505 -27.23 -0.70 11.01
N PRO A 506 -26.19 -1.27 11.65
CA PRO A 506 -25.88 -2.68 11.48
C PRO A 506 -27.15 -3.48 11.77
N THR A 507 -27.55 -4.29 10.80
CA THR A 507 -28.82 -5.02 10.88
C THR A 507 -28.53 -6.37 11.53
N GLU A 508 -29.19 -6.68 12.65
CA GLU A 508 -29.12 -8.02 13.23
C GLU A 508 -29.57 -9.04 12.18
N GLY A 509 -28.73 -10.03 11.93
CA GLY A 509 -28.98 -11.10 10.97
C GLY A 509 -28.09 -12.28 11.30
N ASP A 510 -28.51 -13.46 10.84
CA ASP A 510 -27.90 -14.78 11.06
C ASP A 510 -26.50 -14.87 10.41
N ARG A 511 -25.54 -14.16 11.01
CA ARG A 511 -24.16 -14.02 10.55
C ARG A 511 -23.25 -14.65 11.59
N GLU A 512 -22.58 -15.74 11.21
CA GLU A 512 -21.66 -16.45 12.09
C GLU A 512 -20.33 -15.72 12.28
N ARG A 513 -19.93 -14.88 11.30
CA ARG A 513 -18.68 -14.10 11.36
C ARG A 513 -18.80 -12.81 10.53
N THR A 514 -18.19 -11.72 11.01
CA THR A 514 -18.17 -10.40 10.33
C THR A 514 -16.75 -9.87 10.25
N CYS A 515 -16.37 -9.29 9.10
CA CYS A 515 -15.13 -8.54 8.95
C CYS A 515 -15.42 -7.05 8.75
N LEU A 516 -15.05 -6.22 9.72
CA LEU A 516 -15.25 -4.78 9.71
C LEU A 516 -14.09 -4.09 9.01
N THR A 517 -14.38 -3.44 7.88
CA THR A 517 -13.46 -2.50 7.24
C THR A 517 -13.49 -1.17 7.97
N ILE A 518 -12.38 -0.80 8.60
CA ILE A 518 -12.22 0.51 9.21
C ILE A 518 -11.52 1.42 8.21
N GLY A 519 -12.27 2.36 7.64
CA GLY A 519 -11.75 3.24 6.60
C GLY A 519 -10.62 4.15 7.08
N ARG A 520 -9.94 4.79 6.12
CA ARG A 520 -8.76 5.64 6.38
C ARG A 520 -9.14 6.92 7.11
N GLU A 521 -10.35 7.41 6.87
CA GLU A 521 -10.98 8.57 7.50
C GLU A 521 -11.12 8.42 9.03
N VAL A 522 -11.17 7.19 9.55
CA VAL A 522 -11.20 6.94 10.98
C VAL A 522 -9.80 7.17 11.57
N GLY A 523 -9.65 8.29 12.29
CA GLY A 523 -8.44 8.58 13.05
C GLY A 523 -8.16 7.55 14.15
N GLY A 524 -6.89 7.34 14.49
CA GLY A 524 -6.47 6.32 15.47
C GLY A 524 -7.17 6.42 16.83
N ALA A 525 -7.46 7.63 17.29
CA ALA A 525 -8.17 7.89 18.54
C ALA A 525 -9.63 7.35 18.57
N HIS A 526 -10.24 7.13 17.41
CA HIS A 526 -11.61 6.64 17.28
C HIS A 526 -11.71 5.16 16.90
N LEU A 527 -10.59 4.52 16.54
CA LEU A 527 -10.56 3.15 16.02
C LEU A 527 -11.18 2.17 17.02
N ALA A 528 -10.71 2.16 18.27
CA ALA A 528 -11.23 1.27 19.31
C ALA A 528 -12.73 1.48 19.58
N GLY A 529 -13.20 2.73 19.53
CA GLY A 529 -14.61 3.04 19.69
C GLY A 529 -15.50 2.50 18.56
N GLN A 530 -14.98 2.45 17.32
CA GLN A 530 -15.69 1.83 16.20
C GLN A 530 -15.78 0.31 16.36
N VAL A 531 -14.68 -0.35 16.74
CA VAL A 531 -14.68 -1.79 17.02
C VAL A 531 -15.71 -2.12 18.10
N ALA A 532 -15.66 -1.45 19.25
CA ALA A 532 -16.59 -1.66 20.36
C ALA A 532 -18.05 -1.37 19.99
N ARG A 533 -18.31 -0.41 19.09
CA ARG A 533 -19.66 -0.13 18.58
C ARG A 533 -20.23 -1.31 17.79
N PHE A 534 -19.41 -1.95 16.97
CA PHE A 534 -19.81 -3.06 16.12
C PHE A 534 -19.87 -4.38 16.90
N GLU A 535 -18.98 -4.61 17.87
CA GLU A 535 -19.04 -5.77 18.78
C GLU A 535 -20.35 -5.80 19.58
N LYS A 536 -20.90 -4.64 19.98
CA LYS A 536 -22.21 -4.58 20.63
C LYS A 536 -23.37 -5.10 19.78
N VAL A 537 -23.20 -5.15 18.46
CA VAL A 537 -24.27 -5.56 17.52
C VAL A 537 -24.03 -6.97 16.98
N PHE A 538 -22.77 -7.30 16.67
CA PHE A 538 -22.41 -8.58 16.07
C PHE A 538 -21.83 -9.60 17.05
N GLY A 539 -21.63 -9.22 18.32
CA GLY A 539 -20.97 -10.03 19.34
C GLY A 539 -19.45 -9.86 19.35
N GLU A 540 -18.80 -10.56 20.27
CA GLU A 540 -17.34 -10.63 20.37
C GLU A 540 -16.76 -11.44 19.20
N GLY A 541 -15.51 -11.17 18.84
CA GLY A 541 -14.76 -11.92 17.82
C GLY A 541 -14.84 -11.35 16.41
N ILE A 542 -15.16 -10.06 16.24
CA ILE A 542 -15.15 -9.43 14.91
C ILE A 542 -13.73 -9.37 14.35
N ASP A 543 -13.59 -9.72 13.08
CA ASP A 543 -12.35 -9.46 12.34
C ASP A 543 -12.32 -8.00 11.90
N VAL A 544 -11.14 -7.44 11.75
CA VAL A 544 -10.96 -6.06 11.28
C VAL A 544 -10.09 -6.06 10.04
N PHE A 545 -10.52 -5.40 8.98
CA PHE A 545 -9.69 -5.10 7.82
C PHE A 545 -9.25 -3.64 7.83
N LEU A 546 -7.95 -3.41 7.69
CA LEU A 546 -7.35 -2.09 7.63
C LEU A 546 -6.80 -1.84 6.22
N PRO A 547 -7.49 -1.03 5.38
CA PRO A 547 -6.99 -0.71 4.05
C PRO A 547 -5.64 0.01 4.14
N GLY A 548 -4.79 -0.25 3.15
CA GLY A 548 -3.47 0.38 3.02
C GLY A 548 -3.59 1.87 2.73
N ASP A 549 -2.50 2.62 2.94
CA ASP A 549 -2.52 4.08 2.79
C ASP A 549 -2.44 4.58 1.33
N GLY A 550 -2.48 3.69 0.32
CA GLY A 550 -2.44 4.05 -1.10
C GLY A 550 -1.16 4.80 -1.49
N ASP A 551 -0.66 4.55 -2.69
CA ASP A 551 0.59 5.20 -3.11
C ASP A 551 0.34 6.71 -3.33
N GLY A 552 1.07 7.56 -2.59
CA GLY A 552 1.21 8.99 -2.90
C GLY A 552 0.33 10.01 -2.14
N ALA A 553 -0.56 9.59 -1.23
CA ALA A 553 -1.42 10.55 -0.50
C ALA A 553 -0.72 11.29 0.66
N TYR A 554 0.40 10.75 1.16
CA TYR A 554 1.11 11.26 2.33
C TYR A 554 2.62 11.14 2.13
N GLU A 555 3.39 11.94 2.88
CA GLU A 555 4.82 11.70 3.06
C GLU A 555 5.05 10.28 3.58
N ARG A 556 6.09 9.62 3.07
CA ARG A 556 6.36 8.19 3.26
C ARG A 556 6.38 7.77 4.74
N LEU A 557 7.22 8.40 5.58
CA LEU A 557 7.39 7.99 6.98
C LEU A 557 6.11 8.20 7.82
N PRO A 558 5.39 9.34 7.74
CA PRO A 558 4.09 9.48 8.40
C PRO A 558 3.05 8.46 7.95
N ALA A 559 3.04 8.07 6.68
CA ALA A 559 2.13 7.04 6.18
C ALA A 559 2.42 5.69 6.84
N LEU A 560 3.70 5.27 6.87
CA LEU A 560 4.12 4.04 7.54
C LEU A 560 3.82 4.06 9.05
N ALA A 561 4.10 5.17 9.72
CA ALA A 561 3.81 5.35 11.13
C ALA A 561 2.31 5.23 11.42
N ARG A 562 1.47 5.92 10.63
CA ARG A 562 0.01 5.84 10.75
C ARG A 562 -0.51 4.43 10.50
N TRP A 563 -0.02 3.77 9.44
CA TRP A 563 -0.38 2.39 9.13
C TRP A 563 -0.03 1.45 10.30
N ALA A 564 1.20 1.53 10.82
CA ALA A 564 1.64 0.71 11.95
C ALA A 564 0.83 0.98 13.23
N GLN A 565 0.60 2.25 13.56
CA GLN A 565 -0.25 2.65 14.68
C GLN A 565 -1.66 2.05 14.55
N ARG A 566 -2.26 2.11 13.35
CA ARG A 566 -3.59 1.52 13.09
C ARG A 566 -3.60 0.01 13.29
N VAL A 567 -2.57 -0.70 12.81
CA VAL A 567 -2.43 -2.16 13.01
C VAL A 567 -2.37 -2.49 14.51
N VAL A 568 -1.52 -1.82 15.27
CA VAL A 568 -1.37 -2.07 16.71
C VAL A 568 -2.63 -1.66 17.48
N LEU A 569 -3.25 -0.53 17.15
CA LEU A 569 -4.52 -0.08 17.76
C LEU A 569 -5.67 -1.05 17.47
N ALA A 570 -5.80 -1.52 16.23
CA ALA A 570 -6.80 -2.52 15.88
C ALA A 570 -6.54 -3.83 16.60
N ARG A 571 -5.28 -4.26 16.72
CA ARG A 571 -4.95 -5.47 17.45
C ARG A 571 -5.24 -5.35 18.95
N HIS A 572 -5.05 -4.17 19.52
CA HIS A 572 -5.38 -3.90 20.93
C HIS A 572 -6.90 -3.84 21.16
N ALA A 573 -7.66 -3.32 20.18
CA ALA A 573 -9.11 -3.16 20.29
C ALA A 573 -9.92 -4.42 19.90
N ALA A 574 -9.47 -5.18 18.89
CA ALA A 574 -10.24 -6.28 18.31
C ALA A 574 -9.99 -7.61 19.02
N THR A 575 -11.05 -8.40 19.12
CA THR A 575 -11.05 -9.74 19.72
C THR A 575 -10.83 -10.87 18.67
N GLY A 576 -10.99 -10.57 17.37
CA GLY A 576 -10.74 -11.49 16.24
C GLY A 576 -9.37 -11.29 15.55
N THR A 577 -9.34 -11.43 14.23
CA THR A 577 -8.13 -11.24 13.40
C THR A 577 -8.07 -9.84 12.78
N VAL A 578 -6.90 -9.20 12.84
CA VAL A 578 -6.60 -7.98 12.09
C VAL A 578 -5.99 -8.34 10.74
N TYR A 579 -6.73 -8.09 9.67
CA TYR A 579 -6.31 -8.24 8.28
C TYR A 579 -5.75 -6.93 7.72
N VAL A 580 -4.64 -7.04 7.00
CA VAL A 580 -4.09 -5.96 6.16
C VAL A 580 -3.99 -6.43 4.70
N PRO A 581 -3.91 -5.52 3.73
CA PRO A 581 -3.61 -5.88 2.35
C PRO A 581 -2.26 -6.59 2.22
N GLN A 582 -2.11 -7.31 1.12
CA GLN A 582 -0.83 -7.85 0.65
C GLN A 582 0.31 -6.83 0.77
N THR A 583 1.43 -7.25 1.37
CA THR A 583 2.62 -6.42 1.64
C THR A 583 3.75 -6.62 0.64
N TRP A 584 3.45 -7.24 -0.51
CA TRP A 584 4.34 -7.37 -1.66
C TRP A 584 3.55 -7.08 -2.93
N GLY A 585 4.25 -6.89 -4.04
CA GLY A 585 3.68 -6.96 -5.37
C GLY A 585 4.52 -7.82 -6.30
N VAL A 586 4.11 -7.90 -7.55
CA VAL A 586 4.81 -8.63 -8.60
C VAL A 586 5.28 -7.63 -9.66
N ALA A 587 6.58 -7.67 -9.97
CA ALA A 587 7.17 -6.76 -10.95
C ALA A 587 6.61 -7.04 -12.35
N PRO A 588 6.17 -6.00 -13.09
CA PRO A 588 5.79 -6.16 -14.49
C PRO A 588 7.02 -6.53 -15.31
N GLY A 589 6.99 -7.67 -15.99
CA GLY A 589 8.11 -8.17 -16.79
C GLY A 589 8.55 -9.56 -16.35
N ASP A 590 9.53 -9.65 -15.45
CA ASP A 590 10.10 -10.93 -15.00
C ASP A 590 9.27 -11.65 -13.93
N GLY A 591 8.17 -11.04 -13.46
CA GLY A 591 7.28 -11.61 -12.45
C GLY A 591 7.94 -11.74 -11.07
N ALA A 592 9.05 -11.03 -10.81
CA ALA A 592 9.73 -11.10 -9.54
C ALA A 592 8.91 -10.48 -8.40
N VAL A 593 8.98 -11.07 -7.22
CA VAL A 593 8.33 -10.53 -6.02
C VAL A 593 9.02 -9.25 -5.57
N VAL A 594 8.24 -8.21 -5.31
CA VAL A 594 8.69 -6.92 -4.80
C VAL A 594 8.12 -6.73 -3.38
N PRO A 595 8.86 -7.11 -2.33
CA PRO A 595 8.40 -6.89 -0.96
C PRO A 595 8.35 -5.39 -0.65
N ARG A 596 7.28 -4.94 0.02
CA ARG A 596 7.09 -3.55 0.44
C ARG A 596 7.64 -3.35 1.86
N GLU A 597 7.81 -2.10 2.26
CA GLU A 597 8.30 -1.75 3.60
C GLU A 597 7.36 -2.23 4.71
N THR A 598 6.05 -2.22 4.43
CA THR A 598 5.03 -2.79 5.32
C THR A 598 5.22 -4.29 5.56
N PHE A 599 5.96 -5.01 4.72
CA PHE A 599 6.34 -6.40 4.96
C PHE A 599 7.20 -6.52 6.22
N VAL A 600 8.24 -5.68 6.34
CA VAL A 600 9.14 -5.68 7.50
C VAL A 600 8.39 -5.22 8.74
N LEU A 601 7.64 -4.12 8.66
CA LEU A 601 6.88 -3.60 9.80
C LEU A 601 5.86 -4.63 10.32
N LEU A 602 5.07 -5.26 9.44
CA LEU A 602 4.12 -6.30 9.84
C LEU A 602 4.85 -7.50 10.44
N ARG A 603 5.98 -7.91 9.87
CA ARG A 603 6.77 -9.04 10.36
C ARG A 603 7.26 -8.77 11.78
N THR A 604 7.77 -7.58 12.05
CA THR A 604 8.21 -7.18 13.38
C THR A 604 7.04 -7.13 14.37
N ILE A 605 5.93 -6.48 14.00
CA ILE A 605 4.73 -6.42 14.85
C ILE A 605 4.24 -7.81 15.22
N THR A 606 4.13 -8.72 14.24
CA THR A 606 3.71 -10.11 14.48
C THR A 606 4.72 -10.89 15.32
N ASP A 607 6.03 -10.68 15.12
CA ASP A 607 7.08 -11.35 15.89
C ASP A 607 7.12 -10.95 17.36
N VAL A 608 6.75 -9.71 17.68
CA VAL A 608 6.81 -9.17 19.04
C VAL A 608 5.46 -9.30 19.77
N ILE A 609 4.35 -8.96 19.12
CA ILE A 609 3.02 -8.94 19.75
C ILE A 609 2.34 -10.33 19.67
N ALA A 610 2.41 -10.99 18.51
CA ALA A 610 1.68 -12.24 18.22
C ALA A 610 0.26 -12.29 18.83
N ASP A 611 -0.08 -13.36 19.56
CA ASP A 611 -1.39 -13.60 20.15
C ASP A 611 -1.52 -13.09 21.60
N ALA A 612 -0.59 -12.26 22.07
CA ALA A 612 -0.65 -11.70 23.43
C ALA A 612 -1.96 -10.92 23.63
N LYS A 613 -2.58 -11.07 24.81
CA LYS A 613 -3.90 -10.51 25.08
C LYS A 613 -3.79 -9.00 25.30
N ALA A 614 -4.75 -8.23 24.78
CA ALA A 614 -4.78 -6.80 25.04
C ALA A 614 -4.86 -6.53 26.56
N GLY A 615 -3.92 -5.74 27.07
CA GLY A 615 -3.87 -5.24 28.44
C GLY A 615 -4.23 -3.76 28.51
N PRO A 616 -3.83 -3.05 29.59
CA PRO A 616 -4.11 -1.63 29.74
C PRO A 616 -3.51 -0.76 28.62
N ALA A 617 -4.17 0.35 28.32
CA ALA A 617 -3.63 1.42 27.49
C ALA A 617 -3.25 2.60 28.39
N VAL A 618 -1.95 2.88 28.54
CA VAL A 618 -1.44 3.90 29.46
C VAL A 618 -1.01 5.13 28.67
N LYS A 619 -1.44 6.32 29.13
CA LYS A 619 -0.95 7.61 28.61
C LYS A 619 0.15 8.12 29.52
N PHE A 620 1.20 8.68 28.94
CA PHE A 620 2.30 9.29 29.67
C PHE A 620 2.85 10.48 28.89
N GLY A 621 3.48 11.41 29.61
CA GLY A 621 3.83 12.71 29.02
C GLY A 621 2.60 13.45 28.45
N GLN A 622 2.82 14.34 27.49
CA GLN A 622 1.74 15.15 26.91
C GLN A 622 0.90 14.42 25.86
N SER A 623 1.53 13.51 25.09
CA SER A 623 0.91 12.84 23.93
C SER A 623 1.48 11.46 23.64
N ALA A 624 2.30 10.91 24.54
CA ALA A 624 2.82 9.56 24.41
C ALA A 624 1.83 8.53 24.97
N LYS A 625 1.85 7.34 24.39
CA LYS A 625 0.98 6.23 24.77
C LYS A 625 1.70 4.90 24.70
N ALA A 626 1.26 4.01 25.59
CA ALA A 626 1.69 2.63 25.71
C ALA A 626 0.48 1.72 25.55
N LEU A 627 0.51 0.85 24.53
CA LEU A 627 -0.45 -0.24 24.39
C LEU A 627 0.20 -1.54 24.83
N VAL A 628 -0.38 -2.16 25.84
CA VAL A 628 0.20 -3.34 26.50
C VAL A 628 -0.46 -4.60 25.94
N PHE A 629 0.35 -5.60 25.65
CA PHE A 629 -0.06 -6.93 25.21
C PHE A 629 0.52 -7.97 26.17
N VAL A 630 -0.33 -8.64 26.93
CA VAL A 630 0.04 -9.49 28.08
C VAL A 630 0.14 -10.96 27.65
N GLU A 631 1.23 -11.60 28.07
CA GLU A 631 1.50 -13.03 27.92
C GLU A 631 2.01 -13.57 29.27
N GLY A 632 1.10 -14.07 30.10
CA GLY A 632 1.43 -14.51 31.47
C GLY A 632 1.80 -13.34 32.38
N ASP A 633 3.00 -13.37 32.97
CA ASP A 633 3.57 -12.31 33.81
C ASP A 633 4.39 -11.28 33.01
N ARG A 634 4.65 -11.56 31.72
CA ARG A 634 5.36 -10.69 30.79
C ARG A 634 4.38 -9.96 29.87
N ALA A 635 4.87 -8.89 29.25
CA ALA A 635 4.14 -8.13 28.28
C ALA A 635 5.07 -7.62 27.16
N SER A 636 4.51 -7.54 25.96
CA SER A 636 5.03 -6.70 24.88
C SER A 636 4.30 -5.37 24.90
N VAL A 637 5.01 -4.26 24.72
CA VAL A 637 4.44 -2.92 24.84
C VAL A 637 4.78 -2.11 23.60
N ALA A 638 3.76 -1.60 22.91
CA ALA A 638 3.96 -0.66 21.82
C ALA A 638 3.91 0.78 22.34
N LEU A 639 4.98 1.54 22.11
CA LEU A 639 5.19 2.91 22.57
C LEU A 639 5.31 3.86 21.38
N TRP A 640 4.62 5.00 21.41
CA TRP A 640 4.87 6.12 20.49
C TRP A 640 4.37 7.43 21.07
N ASP A 641 4.75 8.52 20.41
CA ASP A 641 4.33 9.87 20.76
C ASP A 641 3.67 10.57 19.57
N GLU A 642 2.35 10.78 19.66
CA GLU A 642 1.55 11.37 18.58
C GLU A 642 1.89 12.84 18.32
N GLY A 643 2.50 13.52 19.30
CA GLY A 643 2.91 14.91 19.20
C GLY A 643 4.41 15.10 18.92
N ALA A 644 5.17 14.01 18.79
CA ALA A 644 6.59 14.09 18.47
C ALA A 644 6.81 14.32 16.96
N GLY A 645 7.77 15.17 16.61
CA GLY A 645 8.27 15.26 15.24
C GLY A 645 9.23 14.12 14.88
N TYR A 646 9.83 14.19 13.70
CA TYR A 646 10.79 13.17 13.21
C TYR A 646 12.03 12.99 14.10
N GLN A 647 12.46 14.05 14.80
CA GLN A 647 13.60 13.99 15.73
C GLN A 647 13.28 13.23 17.02
N GLY A 648 12.00 12.94 17.27
CA GLY A 648 11.52 12.29 18.48
C GLY A 648 11.56 13.19 19.71
N ARG A 649 11.03 12.65 20.82
CA ARG A 649 11.13 13.23 22.17
C ARG A 649 11.53 12.14 23.15
N GLU A 650 12.39 12.49 24.09
CA GLU A 650 12.79 11.59 25.16
C GLU A 650 11.65 11.44 26.17
N HIS A 651 11.37 10.20 26.57
CA HIS A 651 10.40 9.85 27.59
C HIS A 651 10.99 8.84 28.57
N VAL A 652 10.45 8.85 29.79
CA VAL A 652 10.79 7.89 30.84
C VAL A 652 9.51 7.21 31.31
N ILE A 653 9.50 5.88 31.32
CA ILE A 653 8.33 5.07 31.69
C ILE A 653 8.75 3.83 32.48
N GLN A 654 7.99 3.47 33.52
CA GLN A 654 8.23 2.25 34.28
C GLN A 654 7.61 1.06 33.57
N VAL A 655 8.44 0.08 33.19
CA VAL A 655 8.03 -1.12 32.43
C VAL A 655 8.52 -2.43 33.06
N GLY A 656 9.20 -2.38 34.21
CA GLY A 656 9.82 -3.56 34.82
C GLY A 656 11.30 -3.68 34.43
N ASP A 657 11.79 -4.91 34.37
CA ASP A 657 13.09 -5.22 33.76
C ASP A 657 12.86 -5.79 32.34
N PRO A 658 12.75 -4.94 31.31
CA PRO A 658 12.49 -5.39 29.94
C PRO A 658 13.73 -6.11 29.36
N ASP A 659 13.49 -6.98 28.39
CA ASP A 659 14.55 -7.74 27.73
C ASP A 659 15.18 -6.93 26.59
N ALA A 660 14.37 -6.18 25.84
CA ALA A 660 14.81 -5.47 24.66
C ALA A 660 13.88 -4.33 24.23
N VAL A 661 14.43 -3.43 23.42
CA VAL A 661 13.69 -2.42 22.66
C VAL A 661 13.88 -2.72 21.17
N VAL A 662 12.80 -2.78 20.41
CA VAL A 662 12.77 -3.18 19.00
C VAL A 662 12.09 -2.08 18.19
N ASP A 663 12.79 -1.52 17.20
CA ASP A 663 12.14 -0.64 16.23
C ASP A 663 11.31 -1.44 15.22
N LEU A 664 10.41 -0.81 14.46
CA LEU A 664 9.56 -1.56 13.53
C LEU A 664 10.31 -2.14 12.32
N TRP A 665 11.55 -1.73 12.07
CA TRP A 665 12.40 -2.35 11.05
C TRP A 665 13.01 -3.68 11.53
N GLY A 666 12.78 -4.04 12.80
CA GLY A 666 13.27 -5.27 13.42
C GLY A 666 14.66 -5.13 14.03
N ARG A 667 15.18 -3.90 14.17
CA ARG A 667 16.47 -3.67 14.82
C ARG A 667 16.27 -3.66 16.33
N GLN A 668 17.06 -4.46 17.02
CA GLN A 668 16.98 -4.65 18.47
C GLN A 668 18.12 -3.89 19.17
N SER A 669 17.80 -3.21 20.27
CA SER A 669 18.76 -2.56 21.16
C SER A 669 18.52 -2.99 22.62
N ALA A 670 19.58 -2.89 23.42
CA ALA A 670 19.48 -3.10 24.86
C ALA A 670 18.67 -1.96 25.49
N PRO A 671 17.80 -2.24 26.48
CA PRO A 671 17.03 -1.19 27.16
C PRO A 671 17.96 -0.21 27.88
N GLU A 672 17.83 1.08 27.59
CA GLU A 672 18.48 2.14 28.36
C GLU A 672 17.64 2.44 29.61
N MET A 673 18.17 2.14 30.78
CA MET A 673 17.46 2.31 32.05
C MET A 673 18.00 3.53 32.81
N THR A 674 17.11 4.28 33.46
CA THR A 674 17.48 5.33 34.42
C THR A 674 17.96 4.73 35.75
N ASP A 675 18.61 5.54 36.59
CA ASP A 675 19.08 5.13 37.93
C ASP A 675 17.95 4.61 38.84
N ASP A 676 16.71 5.08 38.63
CA ASP A 676 15.51 4.62 39.34
C ASP A 676 14.78 3.46 38.65
N GLY A 677 15.44 2.79 37.69
CA GLY A 677 14.96 1.57 37.05
C GLY A 677 13.74 1.76 36.15
N ARG A 678 13.63 2.92 35.50
CA ARG A 678 12.63 3.19 34.45
C ARG A 678 13.29 3.12 33.07
N LEU A 679 12.52 2.75 32.06
CA LEU A 679 12.98 2.76 30.67
C LEU A 679 13.06 4.19 30.18
N LYS A 680 14.23 4.58 29.65
CA LYS A 680 14.46 5.81 28.91
C LYS A 680 14.40 5.50 27.41
N VAL A 681 13.54 6.20 26.68
CA VAL A 681 13.31 5.92 25.26
C VAL A 681 12.98 7.19 24.48
N THR A 682 13.53 7.33 23.28
CA THR A 682 13.19 8.41 22.34
C THR A 682 12.05 7.94 21.44
N LEU A 683 10.90 8.60 21.54
CA LEU A 683 9.70 8.24 20.78
C LEU A 683 9.41 9.25 19.68
N THR A 684 9.09 8.75 18.50
CA THR A 684 8.54 9.50 17.36
C THR A 684 7.07 9.13 17.18
N THR A 685 6.45 9.52 16.06
CA THR A 685 5.16 8.95 15.64
C THR A 685 5.28 7.48 15.24
N MET A 686 6.45 7.00 14.84
CA MET A 686 6.66 5.58 14.55
C MET A 686 6.65 4.77 15.86
N PRO A 687 5.84 3.71 15.98
CA PRO A 687 5.89 2.83 17.14
C PRO A 687 7.27 2.23 17.37
N VAL A 688 7.59 2.04 18.64
CA VAL A 688 8.71 1.23 19.14
C VAL A 688 8.12 0.14 20.03
N LEU A 689 8.64 -1.08 19.96
CA LEU A 689 8.15 -2.21 20.73
C LEU A 689 9.13 -2.52 21.87
N VAL A 690 8.62 -2.69 23.08
CA VAL A 690 9.37 -3.11 24.26
C VAL A 690 8.98 -4.53 24.60
N GLU A 691 9.97 -5.37 24.85
CA GLU A 691 9.77 -6.79 25.08
C GLU A 691 10.14 -7.19 26.48
N GLY A 692 9.50 -8.25 26.98
CA GLY A 692 9.79 -8.77 28.31
C GLY A 692 9.40 -7.81 29.43
N ALA A 693 8.61 -6.78 29.15
CA ALA A 693 8.12 -5.88 30.18
C ALA A 693 7.29 -6.66 31.22
N GLU A 694 7.26 -6.19 32.45
CA GLU A 694 6.51 -6.85 33.52
C GLU A 694 5.04 -6.41 33.48
N ALA A 695 4.12 -7.34 33.20
CA ALA A 695 2.70 -7.03 32.97
C ALA A 695 2.04 -6.32 34.17
N TRP A 696 2.50 -6.62 35.40
CA TRP A 696 1.94 -6.04 36.61
C TRP A 696 2.18 -4.53 36.73
N THR A 697 3.23 -3.99 36.08
CA THR A 697 3.57 -2.55 36.16
C THR A 697 2.45 -1.69 35.56
N PHE A 698 1.93 -2.10 34.40
CA PHE A 698 0.81 -1.44 33.74
C PHE A 698 -0.53 -1.75 34.41
N ALA A 699 -0.75 -2.99 34.84
CA ALA A 699 -1.96 -3.36 35.58
C ALA A 699 -2.09 -2.61 36.91
N PHE A 700 -0.97 -2.25 37.54
CA PHE A 700 -0.96 -1.42 38.74
C PHE A 700 -1.41 0.01 38.42
N VAL A 701 -0.81 0.64 37.40
CA VAL A 701 -1.17 2.01 36.97
C VAL A 701 -2.65 2.11 36.57
N ASP A 702 -3.19 1.12 35.88
CA ASP A 702 -4.61 1.06 35.47
C ASP A 702 -5.59 0.97 36.65
N ARG A 703 -5.12 0.50 37.82
CA ARG A 703 -5.91 0.37 39.05
C ARG A 703 -5.79 1.57 39.98
N ILE A 704 -5.11 2.65 39.57
CA ILE A 704 -5.04 3.91 40.32
C ILE A 704 -6.17 4.82 39.85
N ARG A 705 -7.14 5.10 40.73
CA ARG A 705 -8.28 5.95 40.38
C ARG A 705 -8.85 6.69 41.57
N PHE A 706 -9.50 7.82 41.32
CA PHE A 706 -10.32 8.48 42.32
C PHE A 706 -11.75 7.96 42.29
N GLU A 707 -12.30 7.64 43.45
CA GLU A 707 -13.71 7.31 43.64
C GLU A 707 -14.39 8.31 44.59
N PRO A 708 -15.52 8.92 44.20
CA PRO A 708 -16.06 8.98 42.82
C PRO A 708 -15.15 9.75 41.86
N ALA A 709 -15.12 9.37 40.57
CA ALA A 709 -14.34 10.03 39.53
C ALA A 709 -14.88 11.43 39.12
N THR A 710 -15.97 11.88 39.76
CA THR A 710 -16.59 13.19 39.56
C THR A 710 -16.45 14.04 40.81
N LEU A 711 -16.07 15.30 40.65
CA LEU A 711 -16.09 16.35 41.66
C LEU A 711 -17.27 17.30 41.41
N PRO A 712 -18.22 17.46 42.35
CA PRO A 712 -19.21 18.51 42.27
C PRO A 712 -18.50 19.84 42.48
N PHE A 713 -18.85 20.85 41.68
CA PHE A 713 -18.44 22.23 41.92
C PHE A 713 -18.96 22.75 43.27
N SER A 714 -18.03 22.98 44.19
CA SER A 714 -18.24 23.57 45.51
C SER A 714 -17.02 24.37 45.92
N ILE A 715 -17.21 25.36 46.80
CA ILE A 715 -16.11 26.11 47.42
C ILE A 715 -15.54 25.32 48.62
N GLU A 716 -16.31 24.37 49.14
CA GLU A 716 -15.91 23.52 50.27
C GLU A 716 -14.93 22.43 49.81
N PRO A 717 -13.95 22.04 50.64
CA PRO A 717 -13.09 20.90 50.38
C PRO A 717 -13.89 19.65 50.02
N GLN A 718 -13.51 18.97 48.95
CA GLN A 718 -14.18 17.76 48.47
C GLN A 718 -13.34 16.54 48.81
N SER A 719 -13.85 15.68 49.69
CA SER A 719 -13.18 14.42 50.03
C SER A 719 -13.40 13.38 48.91
N ARG A 720 -12.31 12.81 48.41
CA ARG A 720 -12.30 11.73 47.41
C ARG A 720 -11.40 10.61 47.89
N THR A 721 -11.72 9.39 47.49
CA THR A 721 -10.91 8.23 47.82
C THR A 721 -9.97 7.94 46.65
N LEU A 722 -8.66 8.03 46.86
CA LEU A 722 -7.71 7.46 45.91
C LEU A 722 -7.65 5.96 46.16
N GLU A 723 -8.17 5.17 45.24
CA GLU A 723 -8.05 3.72 45.24
C GLU A 723 -6.73 3.29 44.61
N LEU A 724 -6.02 2.40 45.30
CA LEU A 724 -4.83 1.71 44.82
C LEU A 724 -5.10 0.22 44.81
N GLY A 725 -5.08 -0.40 43.63
CA GLY A 725 -5.24 -1.85 43.47
C GLY A 725 -3.92 -2.57 43.20
N ASN A 726 -3.57 -3.57 44.00
CA ASN A 726 -2.38 -4.39 43.81
C ASN A 726 -2.69 -5.58 42.89
N PRO A 727 -2.11 -5.65 41.66
CA PRO A 727 -2.36 -6.76 40.75
C PRO A 727 -1.53 -8.01 41.05
N THR A 728 -0.60 -7.95 42.01
CA THR A 728 0.38 -9.02 42.25
C THR A 728 -0.07 -9.99 43.35
N GLY A 729 0.56 -11.17 43.38
CA GLY A 729 0.39 -12.15 44.46
C GLY A 729 1.18 -11.86 45.75
N ARG A 730 1.76 -10.66 45.90
CA ARG A 730 2.56 -10.25 47.07
C ARG A 730 2.04 -8.93 47.62
N ALA A 731 2.26 -8.65 48.91
CA ALA A 731 1.90 -7.35 49.48
C ALA A 731 2.74 -6.23 48.84
N MET A 732 2.13 -5.07 48.66
CA MET A 732 2.77 -3.91 48.03
C MET A 732 2.67 -2.71 48.98
N ALA A 733 3.81 -2.15 49.37
CA ALA A 733 3.87 -0.97 50.21
C ALA A 733 4.73 0.11 49.54
N GLY A 734 4.54 1.36 49.95
CA GLY A 734 5.28 2.47 49.34
C GLY A 734 4.77 3.85 49.73
N THR A 735 5.06 4.83 48.88
CA THR A 735 4.61 6.23 49.01
C THR A 735 3.84 6.68 47.79
N VAL A 736 2.83 7.52 48.02
CA VAL A 736 2.12 8.27 46.98
C VAL A 736 2.40 9.75 47.14
N GLU A 737 2.57 10.45 46.02
CA GLU A 737 2.63 11.91 45.91
C GLU A 737 1.61 12.37 44.86
N ILE A 738 0.77 13.33 45.22
CA ILE A 738 -0.30 13.88 44.37
C ILE A 738 0.10 15.29 43.94
N GLY A 739 0.38 15.44 42.65
CA GLY A 739 0.53 16.72 41.96
C GLY A 739 -0.81 17.23 41.44
N THR A 740 -1.14 18.47 41.77
CA THR A 740 -2.38 19.13 41.38
C THR A 740 -2.12 20.22 40.31
N PRO A 741 -3.14 20.56 39.49
CA PRO A 741 -3.07 21.73 38.61
C PRO A 741 -2.79 23.04 39.40
N PRO A 742 -2.38 24.13 38.71
CA PRO A 742 -2.24 25.43 39.36
C PRO A 742 -3.50 25.81 40.15
N GLU A 743 -3.31 26.37 41.34
CA GLU A 743 -4.36 26.81 42.27
C GLU A 743 -5.19 25.69 42.93
N TRP A 744 -4.95 24.41 42.59
CA TRP A 744 -5.55 23.27 43.27
C TRP A 744 -4.66 22.78 44.42
N GLU A 745 -5.27 22.29 45.50
CA GLU A 745 -4.58 21.68 46.63
C GLU A 745 -5.16 20.29 46.94
N ALA A 746 -4.29 19.33 47.26
CA ALA A 746 -4.64 18.01 47.75
C ALA A 746 -4.14 17.81 49.19
N ARG A 747 -4.97 17.26 50.08
CA ARG A 747 -4.61 16.97 51.47
C ARG A 747 -5.06 15.56 51.90
N PRO A 748 -4.14 14.68 52.33
CA PRO A 748 -2.69 14.83 52.26
C PRO A 748 -2.20 14.85 50.80
N ALA A 749 -1.14 15.62 50.52
CA ALA A 749 -0.48 15.62 49.20
C ALA A 749 0.49 14.43 49.05
N SER A 750 0.92 13.82 50.16
CA SER A 750 1.74 12.62 50.17
C SER A 750 1.42 11.75 51.39
N PHE A 751 1.43 10.43 51.21
CA PHE A 751 1.16 9.45 52.26
C PHE A 751 1.79 8.09 51.93
N ARG A 752 1.95 7.23 52.95
CA ARG A 752 2.34 5.83 52.74
C ARG A 752 1.13 4.95 52.51
N PHE A 753 1.32 3.91 51.70
CA PHE A 753 0.29 2.91 51.45
C PHE A 753 0.82 1.50 51.74
N ASP A 754 -0.12 0.58 51.96
CA ASP A 754 0.10 -0.86 52.09
C ASP A 754 -1.15 -1.56 51.53
N VAL A 755 -0.99 -2.30 50.44
CA VAL A 755 -2.07 -3.02 49.75
C VAL A 755 -1.79 -4.53 49.78
N PRO A 756 -2.71 -5.35 50.30
CA PRO A 756 -2.53 -6.80 50.35
C PRO A 756 -2.47 -7.42 48.95
N PRO A 757 -1.94 -8.65 48.82
CA PRO A 757 -1.93 -9.40 47.55
C PRO A 757 -3.29 -9.42 46.85
N GLY A 758 -3.34 -9.02 45.58
CA GLY A 758 -4.57 -9.00 44.77
C GLY A 758 -5.67 -8.03 45.23
N GLY A 759 -5.45 -7.29 46.31
CA GLY A 759 -6.45 -6.43 46.95
C GLY A 759 -6.46 -4.99 46.44
N SER A 760 -7.32 -4.18 47.03
CA SER A 760 -7.40 -2.73 46.82
C SER A 760 -7.55 -2.02 48.16
N VAL A 761 -6.97 -0.83 48.30
CA VAL A 761 -7.12 0.03 49.48
C VAL A 761 -7.43 1.46 49.02
N GLY A 762 -8.40 2.09 49.70
CA GLY A 762 -8.78 3.47 49.46
C GLY A 762 -8.18 4.42 50.49
N TYR A 763 -7.63 5.55 50.03
CA TYR A 763 -7.07 6.60 50.86
C TYR A 763 -7.86 7.90 50.69
N PRO A 764 -8.39 8.50 51.78
CA PRO A 764 -9.11 9.77 51.68
C PRO A 764 -8.15 10.93 51.35
N VAL A 765 -8.51 11.70 50.33
CA VAL A 765 -7.81 12.89 49.84
C VAL A 765 -8.83 14.03 49.72
N GLU A 766 -8.62 15.10 50.46
CA GLU A 766 -9.38 16.33 50.31
C GLU A 766 -8.82 17.18 49.18
N LEU A 767 -9.67 17.53 48.23
CA LEU A 767 -9.33 18.38 47.10
C LEU A 767 -9.97 19.76 47.26
N ARG A 768 -9.17 20.81 47.10
CA ARG A 768 -9.60 22.21 47.08
C ARG A 768 -9.19 22.86 45.77
N TYR A 769 -10.07 23.65 45.18
CA TYR A 769 -9.84 24.34 43.92
C TYR A 769 -10.51 25.72 43.92
N PRO A 770 -10.07 26.66 43.07
CA PRO A 770 -10.64 28.00 43.02
C PRO A 770 -12.07 27.96 42.49
N SER A 771 -12.93 28.87 42.98
CA SER A 771 -14.29 29.04 42.42
C SER A 771 -14.31 29.41 40.93
N ALA A 772 -13.17 29.88 40.43
CA ALA A 772 -12.93 30.17 39.02
C ALA A 772 -12.42 28.97 38.21
N ALA A 773 -12.33 27.76 38.77
CA ALA A 773 -12.00 26.56 38.00
C ALA A 773 -13.04 26.33 36.88
N SER A 774 -12.57 25.91 35.71
CA SER A 774 -13.39 25.53 34.55
C SER A 774 -13.82 24.07 34.67
N ALA A 775 -15.02 23.72 34.22
CA ALA A 775 -15.56 22.37 34.25
C ALA A 775 -14.81 21.43 33.29
N GLY A 776 -15.15 20.15 33.36
CA GLY A 776 -14.61 19.09 32.53
C GLY A 776 -13.51 18.30 33.21
N VAL A 777 -12.89 17.40 32.44
CA VAL A 777 -11.87 16.47 32.94
C VAL A 777 -10.61 17.24 33.34
N LYS A 778 -10.22 17.09 34.60
CA LYS A 778 -8.95 17.52 35.17
C LYS A 778 -8.06 16.30 35.32
N LYS A 779 -6.76 16.50 35.19
CA LYS A 779 -5.78 15.43 35.34
C LYS A 779 -4.95 15.74 36.58
N LEU A 780 -4.94 14.82 37.52
CA LEU A 780 -4.08 14.89 38.71
C LEU A 780 -2.87 14.01 38.46
N ALA A 781 -1.67 14.57 38.59
CA ALA A 781 -0.45 13.79 38.50
C ALA A 781 -0.32 12.96 39.78
N VAL A 782 -0.13 11.66 39.65
CA VAL A 782 0.08 10.75 40.77
C VAL A 782 1.40 10.04 40.56
N LYS A 783 2.34 10.28 41.48
CA LYS A 783 3.61 9.58 41.54
C LYS A 783 3.56 8.56 42.66
N VAL A 784 3.81 7.30 42.34
CA VAL A 784 3.81 6.20 43.31
C VAL A 784 5.20 5.58 43.33
N THR A 785 5.80 5.50 44.50
CA THR A 785 7.06 4.75 44.71
C THR A 785 6.74 3.49 45.47
N VAL A 786 6.98 2.33 44.85
CA VAL A 786 6.78 1.01 45.47
C VAL A 786 8.10 0.55 46.09
N ASP A 787 8.03 0.16 47.36
CA ASP A 787 9.17 -0.36 48.13
C ASP A 787 9.54 -1.78 47.66
N GLY A 788 10.83 -2.07 47.52
CA GLY A 788 11.34 -3.37 47.09
C GLY A 788 12.87 -3.40 46.98
N PRO A 789 13.47 -4.55 46.59
CA PRO A 789 14.93 -4.65 46.38
C PRO A 789 15.45 -3.62 45.38
N LYS A 790 14.65 -3.33 44.34
CA LYS A 790 14.75 -2.14 43.51
C LYS A 790 13.47 -1.35 43.72
N ALA A 791 13.56 -0.12 44.24
CA ALA A 791 12.40 0.75 44.35
C ALA A 791 11.88 1.06 42.93
N ARG A 792 10.57 0.99 42.74
CA ARG A 792 9.92 1.22 41.43
C ARG A 792 9.11 2.51 41.50
N VAL A 793 9.41 3.47 40.62
CA VAL A 793 8.66 4.73 40.51
C VAL A 793 7.68 4.67 39.36
N PHE A 794 6.42 4.99 39.62
CA PHE A 794 5.33 5.09 38.64
C PHE A 794 4.84 6.53 38.59
N GLU A 795 4.62 7.06 37.39
CA GLU A 795 4.04 8.38 37.17
C GLU A 795 2.86 8.24 36.22
N THR A 796 1.69 8.70 36.65
CA THR A 796 0.45 8.62 35.85
C THR A 796 -0.43 9.85 36.07
N GLU A 797 -1.30 10.12 35.10
CA GLU A 797 -2.32 11.16 35.19
C GLU A 797 -3.68 10.52 35.47
N VAL A 798 -4.24 10.74 36.66
CA VAL A 798 -5.57 10.24 37.03
C VAL A 798 -6.63 11.27 36.63
N PRO A 799 -7.57 10.94 35.73
CA PRO A 799 -8.63 11.84 35.33
C PRO A 799 -9.67 12.01 36.45
N LEU A 800 -10.15 13.24 36.61
CA LEU A 800 -11.17 13.62 37.59
C LEU A 800 -12.07 14.68 36.96
N GLU A 801 -13.36 14.38 36.80
CA GLU A 801 -14.29 15.28 36.13
C GLU A 801 -14.84 16.33 37.11
N LEU A 802 -14.55 17.60 36.87
CA LEU A 802 -15.15 18.70 37.63
C LEU A 802 -16.46 19.13 36.94
N GLY A 803 -17.60 18.89 37.58
CA GLY A 803 -18.92 19.13 36.98
C GLY A 803 -20.04 19.22 38.01
N ILE A 804 -21.28 19.17 37.56
CA ILE A 804 -22.46 19.02 38.43
C ILE A 804 -23.06 17.65 38.13
N ALA A 805 -23.13 16.77 39.14
CA ALA A 805 -23.70 15.44 38.96
C ALA A 805 -25.15 15.53 38.44
N GLY A 806 -25.43 14.81 37.34
CA GLY A 806 -26.74 14.79 36.70
C GLY A 806 -27.13 16.06 35.93
N LEU A 807 -26.20 16.97 35.66
CA LEU A 807 -26.42 18.14 34.80
C LEU A 807 -25.42 18.13 33.64
N GLU A 808 -25.91 18.12 32.40
CA GLU A 808 -25.06 18.30 31.22
C GLU A 808 -25.09 19.75 30.79
N VAL A 809 -23.90 20.35 30.67
CA VAL A 809 -23.74 21.75 30.30
C VAL A 809 -22.70 21.85 29.20
N TRP A 810 -23.07 22.47 28.09
CA TRP A 810 -22.13 22.75 27.01
C TRP A 810 -22.42 24.11 26.39
N GLY A 811 -21.47 24.61 25.62
CA GLY A 811 -21.63 25.87 24.92
C GLY A 811 -20.89 25.90 23.61
N THR A 812 -21.42 26.69 22.70
CA THR A 812 -20.84 26.89 21.36
C THR A 812 -20.86 28.38 21.06
N ALA A 813 -19.71 28.92 20.66
CA ALA A 813 -19.60 30.29 20.19
C ALA A 813 -19.49 30.28 18.66
N PHE A 814 -20.23 31.17 18.00
CA PHE A 814 -20.15 31.37 16.55
C PHE A 814 -20.29 32.83 16.20
N ARG A 815 -19.69 33.22 15.08
CA ARG A 815 -19.68 34.62 14.63
C ARG A 815 -20.93 34.90 13.79
N ARG A 816 -21.60 36.02 14.07
CA ARG A 816 -22.73 36.54 13.29
C ARG A 816 -22.46 38.00 12.95
N GLY A 817 -21.98 38.24 11.73
CA GLY A 817 -21.51 39.56 11.31
C GLY A 817 -20.33 40.03 12.17
N ASN A 818 -20.40 41.24 12.74
CA ASN A 818 -19.39 41.77 13.66
C ASN A 818 -19.64 41.40 15.13
N SER A 819 -20.52 40.44 15.41
CA SER A 819 -20.87 40.01 16.77
C SER A 819 -20.49 38.54 16.99
N ILE A 820 -20.17 38.20 18.23
CA ILE A 820 -20.03 36.80 18.67
C ILE A 820 -21.32 36.42 19.40
N LEU A 821 -22.00 35.37 18.92
CA LEU A 821 -23.15 34.77 19.58
C LEU A 821 -22.69 33.50 20.28
N VAL A 822 -23.04 33.36 21.56
CA VAL A 822 -22.68 32.20 22.36
C VAL A 822 -23.96 31.55 22.86
N ARG A 823 -24.12 30.26 22.51
CA ARG A 823 -25.18 29.39 23.04
C ARG A 823 -24.67 28.69 24.28
N HIS A 824 -25.48 28.72 25.32
CA HIS A 824 -25.25 28.03 26.58
C HIS A 824 -26.40 27.06 26.79
N VAL A 825 -26.11 25.78 26.72
CA VAL A 825 -27.10 24.70 26.80
C VAL A 825 -26.97 24.02 28.14
N VAL A 826 -28.11 23.82 28.81
CA VAL A 826 -28.22 23.18 30.12
C VAL A 826 -29.27 22.09 30.04
N HIS A 827 -28.87 20.84 30.20
CA HIS A 827 -29.76 19.68 30.22
C HIS A 827 -29.78 19.05 31.61
N ASN A 828 -30.96 18.97 32.19
CA ASN A 828 -31.15 18.44 33.54
C ASN A 828 -31.48 16.94 33.51
N ARG A 829 -30.56 16.10 33.96
CA ARG A 829 -30.77 14.65 34.15
C ARG A 829 -31.07 14.27 35.60
N THR A 830 -31.13 15.24 36.51
CA THR A 830 -31.52 15.00 37.91
C THR A 830 -33.02 14.78 38.02
N ALA A 831 -33.47 14.21 39.15
CA ALA A 831 -34.88 14.11 39.49
C ALA A 831 -35.46 15.43 40.06
N GLU A 832 -34.63 16.45 40.27
CA GLU A 832 -35.01 17.72 40.86
C GLU A 832 -35.30 18.78 39.78
N LYS A 833 -36.20 19.71 40.08
CA LYS A 833 -36.38 20.91 39.26
C LYS A 833 -35.31 21.95 39.64
N LEU A 834 -34.52 22.39 38.67
CA LEU A 834 -33.35 23.24 38.93
C LEU A 834 -33.51 24.64 38.32
N SER A 835 -32.93 25.64 38.97
CA SER A 835 -32.92 27.03 38.47
C SER A 835 -31.55 27.65 38.65
N PHE A 836 -31.01 28.23 37.58
CA PHE A 836 -29.67 28.79 37.54
C PHE A 836 -29.68 30.25 37.10
N ARG A 837 -28.71 31.02 37.59
CA ARG A 837 -28.26 32.25 36.96
C ARG A 837 -27.05 31.92 36.09
N GLY A 838 -27.26 31.94 34.78
CA GLY A 838 -26.20 31.84 33.79
C GLY A 838 -25.51 33.17 33.54
N PHE A 839 -24.23 33.14 33.19
CA PHE A 839 -23.50 34.30 32.69
C PHE A 839 -22.59 33.93 31.52
N ALA A 840 -22.24 34.94 30.73
CA ALA A 840 -21.17 34.88 29.72
C ALA A 840 -20.23 36.08 29.88
N ALA A 841 -18.93 35.84 29.80
CA ALA A 841 -17.89 36.86 29.91
C ALA A 841 -16.77 36.61 28.90
N THR A 842 -16.19 37.68 28.35
CA THR A 842 -15.03 37.66 27.46
C THR A 842 -14.16 38.87 27.78
N ALA A 843 -12.85 38.77 27.53
CA ALA A 843 -11.91 39.86 27.79
C ALA A 843 -12.35 41.19 27.14
N GLY A 844 -12.24 42.29 27.89
CA GLY A 844 -12.58 43.64 27.44
C GLY A 844 -14.08 43.94 27.30
N ARG A 845 -14.98 43.04 27.73
CA ARG A 845 -16.44 43.25 27.66
C ARG A 845 -17.13 43.09 29.02
N PRO A 846 -18.25 43.80 29.25
CA PRO A 846 -19.06 43.57 30.43
C PRO A 846 -19.67 42.16 30.39
N ARG A 847 -19.70 41.50 31.55
CA ARG A 847 -20.34 40.20 31.73
C ARG A 847 -21.86 40.32 31.51
N GLN A 848 -22.44 39.39 30.78
CA GLN A 848 -23.89 39.29 30.57
C GLN A 848 -24.47 38.20 31.48
N TYR A 849 -25.69 38.41 31.99
CA TYR A 849 -26.40 37.46 32.85
C TYR A 849 -27.75 37.06 32.24
N ARG A 850 -28.17 35.82 32.48
CA ARG A 850 -29.49 35.25 32.11
C ARG A 850 -29.97 34.36 33.25
N ASN A 851 -31.27 34.37 33.54
CA ASN A 851 -31.86 33.42 34.49
C ASN A 851 -32.44 32.25 33.70
N ILE A 852 -31.98 31.04 34.01
CA ILE A 852 -32.45 29.78 33.43
C ILE A 852 -33.30 29.11 34.51
N LEU A 853 -34.59 29.43 34.49
CA LEU A 853 -35.52 29.03 35.54
C LEU A 853 -36.20 27.70 35.22
N ASP A 854 -36.54 26.97 36.28
CA ASP A 854 -37.53 25.91 36.24
C ASP A 854 -37.22 24.77 35.25
N ILE A 855 -35.95 24.37 35.15
CA ILE A 855 -35.51 23.25 34.31
C ILE A 855 -35.98 21.94 34.96
N SER A 856 -37.00 21.32 34.36
CA SER A 856 -37.57 20.06 34.85
C SER A 856 -36.64 18.87 34.58
N PRO A 857 -36.80 17.73 35.28
CA PRO A 857 -36.10 16.48 34.96
C PRO A 857 -36.25 16.10 33.48
N GLY A 858 -35.16 15.76 32.81
CA GLY A 858 -35.06 15.45 31.38
C GLY A 858 -35.14 16.68 30.45
N GLN A 859 -35.31 17.90 30.97
CA GLN A 859 -35.49 19.09 30.14
C GLN A 859 -34.14 19.72 29.76
N THR A 860 -34.05 20.18 28.51
CA THR A 860 -32.97 21.05 28.01
C THR A 860 -33.43 22.50 27.91
N ARG A 861 -32.60 23.44 28.37
CA ARG A 861 -32.74 24.87 28.14
C ARG A 861 -31.53 25.41 27.39
N VAL A 862 -31.76 26.39 26.52
CA VAL A 862 -30.73 27.05 25.72
C VAL A 862 -30.86 28.55 25.93
N GLU A 863 -29.78 29.19 26.34
CA GLU A 863 -29.68 30.65 26.43
C GLU A 863 -28.64 31.18 25.45
N GLU A 864 -28.91 32.37 24.91
CA GLU A 864 -28.00 33.04 23.98
C GLU A 864 -27.45 34.36 24.57
N TYR A 865 -26.16 34.56 24.37
CA TYR A 865 -25.42 35.77 24.73
C TYR A 865 -24.81 36.38 23.48
N ALA A 866 -25.00 37.68 23.26
CA ALA A 866 -24.52 38.36 22.05
C ALA A 866 -23.51 39.44 22.44
N PHE A 867 -22.27 39.32 21.98
CA PHE A 867 -21.21 40.32 22.16
C PHE A 867 -21.02 41.11 20.85
N PRO A 868 -21.57 42.34 20.75
CA PRO A 868 -21.48 43.13 19.53
C PRO A 868 -20.10 43.75 19.33
N ALA A 869 -19.78 44.03 18.07
CA ALA A 869 -18.58 44.75 17.61
C ALA A 869 -17.24 44.11 18.07
N MET A 870 -17.12 42.79 17.99
CA MET A 870 -15.95 42.04 18.45
C MET A 870 -14.92 41.82 17.33
N PRO A 871 -13.67 42.32 17.47
CA PRO A 871 -12.63 42.11 16.47
C PRO A 871 -12.20 40.64 16.39
N ARG A 872 -11.66 40.25 15.23
CA ARG A 872 -11.05 38.92 15.01
C ARG A 872 -9.73 38.87 15.78
N GLU A 873 -9.67 37.99 16.77
CA GLU A 873 -8.46 37.65 17.52
C GLU A 873 -8.35 36.13 17.51
N ALA A 874 -7.15 35.61 17.27
CA ALA A 874 -6.86 34.20 17.47
C ALA A 874 -7.02 33.86 18.96
N ASP A 875 -7.55 32.68 19.27
CA ASP A 875 -7.65 32.12 20.62
C ASP A 875 -8.53 32.91 21.62
N ARG A 876 -9.51 33.69 21.13
CA ARG A 876 -10.47 34.34 22.02
C ARG A 876 -11.34 33.30 22.72
N VAL A 877 -11.39 33.36 24.04
CA VAL A 877 -12.24 32.48 24.86
C VAL A 877 -13.41 33.25 25.45
N VAL A 878 -14.63 32.70 25.32
CA VAL A 878 -15.81 33.15 26.06
C VAL A 878 -16.05 32.20 27.22
N ARG A 879 -16.06 32.75 28.42
CA ARG A 879 -16.35 32.02 29.65
C ARG A 879 -17.83 32.05 29.95
N LEU A 880 -18.44 30.89 29.95
CA LEU A 880 -19.79 30.65 30.43
C LEU A 880 -19.75 30.23 31.90
N GLY A 881 -20.80 30.54 32.65
CA GLY A 881 -20.98 29.92 33.95
C GLY A 881 -22.42 29.90 34.42
N LEU A 882 -22.71 28.99 35.34
CA LEU A 882 -24.00 28.81 36.00
C LEU A 882 -23.77 28.92 37.50
N ARG A 883 -24.72 29.55 38.18
CA ARG A 883 -24.84 29.51 39.63
C ARG A 883 -26.27 29.22 39.99
N GLU A 884 -26.50 28.16 40.75
CA GLU A 884 -27.84 27.81 41.22
C GLU A 884 -28.42 28.96 42.06
N LEU A 885 -29.69 29.31 41.83
CA LEU A 885 -30.30 30.47 42.48
C LEU A 885 -30.52 30.24 43.98
N ASN A 886 -30.85 29.01 44.38
CA ASN A 886 -31.18 28.63 45.75
C ASN A 886 -30.35 27.43 46.25
N GLY A 887 -29.16 27.21 45.68
CA GLY A 887 -28.33 26.08 46.05
C GLY A 887 -26.84 26.32 45.82
N PRO A 888 -25.99 25.36 46.20
CA PRO A 888 -24.54 25.53 46.19
C PRO A 888 -23.91 25.30 44.81
N ARG A 889 -24.66 24.78 43.82
CA ARG A 889 -24.10 24.30 42.55
C ARG A 889 -23.60 25.47 41.70
N ILE A 890 -22.34 25.40 41.27
CA ILE A 890 -21.71 26.33 40.33
C ILE A 890 -21.22 25.53 39.13
N HIS A 891 -21.13 26.14 37.96
CA HIS A 891 -20.47 25.53 36.80
C HIS A 891 -19.78 26.64 36.04
N ASN A 892 -18.57 26.40 35.54
CA ASN A 892 -17.91 27.32 34.62
C ASN A 892 -17.45 26.53 33.40
N LEU A 893 -17.54 27.10 32.21
CA LEU A 893 -17.13 26.45 30.98
C LEU A 893 -16.45 27.49 30.10
N ASP A 894 -15.29 27.14 29.54
CA ASP A 894 -14.60 27.98 28.58
C ASP A 894 -14.87 27.46 27.15
N VAL A 895 -15.28 28.37 26.26
CA VAL A 895 -15.64 28.05 24.87
C VAL A 895 -14.80 28.91 23.94
N ALA A 896 -14.09 28.28 23.00
CA ALA A 896 -13.35 28.99 21.97
C ALA A 896 -14.31 29.75 21.04
N ALA A 897 -14.04 31.03 20.80
CA ALA A 897 -14.82 31.88 19.92
C ALA A 897 -14.09 32.11 18.58
N PRO A 898 -14.80 31.95 17.43
CA PRO A 898 -14.23 32.15 16.10
C PRO A 898 -14.12 33.61 15.67
#